data_AF-X7ZM69-F1
#
_entry.id   AF-X7ZM69-F1
#
_cell.length_a   1.000
_cell.length_b   1.000
_cell.length_c   1.000
_cell.angle_alpha   90.00
_cell.angle_beta   90.00
_cell.angle_gamma   90.00
#
_symmetry.space_group_name_H-M   'P 1'
#
loop_
_entity.id
_entity.type
_entity.pdbx_description
1 polymer ?
#
loop_
_entity_poly.entity_id
_entity_poly.type
_entity_poly.pdbx_seq_one_letter_code
_entity_poly.pdbx_strand_id
1 'polypeptide(L)'
;MTPADPSGANTLAAATSPYLRQHADNPVHWQQWTPQALAEAAARDVPILLSVGYAACHWCHVMAHESFADDEVAAAMNAGFVCIKVDREERPDIDAVYMNATVALTGQGGWPMTCFLTSDGRPFFCGTYYPKDAFLQLLSAISETWEQRRDEVERASDHIVGELRSMASGLPGGGPDVAPQLCDHAVAVVLGDQDTAHGGWGRAPKFPPSALLEGLLRHYERTGSLAALQAVSRTGTAMARGGIYDQLAGGFARYSVDNAWVVPHFEKMLYDNALLLRAYAHWARRTGDPLARRITDETARFLLEELADGDMFTSSLDADADGREGSTYVWTPAELTEVLGADDGRWATEVFAVSRSGTFEHGASVLQLLRDPDDRQRFERIKGALLAARLTRAQPGRDDKVVTSWNGLAVTALSEAGVALPEPRLVQAAQRCVTALLDLHVVDGRLRRASLGGVVGDSAAILEDHAMLATGLLALYQLTSDAAWLTAASGLLDTALQHFADPQHPGRWFDTADDAEQLMLRPADPLDGATPSGASSIAEALLTAAHLVGPGRAQRYLQAATDTLREHSVLLARAPRSAGHWLSVAEAAVRGPLQIAVAYADPQSPLLAAARRLAPGGAIVIGGRMGSSALLIDRDRVGGADAAYVCRGRVCDLPVTSSDELAAALRPPG
;
A
#
# COMPACT_ATOMS: atom_id res chain seq x y z
N MET A 1 28.09 -33.86 -1.31
CA MET A 1 28.94 -33.44 -2.45
C MET A 1 28.45 -32.06 -2.84
N THR A 2 29.13 -30.94 -2.68
CA THR A 2 30.43 -30.50 -2.11
C THR A 2 30.17 -28.99 -1.86
N PRO A 3 30.63 -28.35 -0.78
CA PRO A 3 30.43 -26.92 -0.63
C PRO A 3 31.28 -26.22 -1.69
N ALA A 4 30.62 -25.60 -2.68
CA ALA A 4 31.28 -24.64 -3.53
C ALA A 4 31.60 -23.43 -2.64
N ASP A 5 32.85 -23.01 -2.66
CA ASP A 5 33.32 -21.79 -2.04
C ASP A 5 32.50 -20.60 -2.60
N PRO A 6 31.65 -19.92 -1.80
CA PRO A 6 30.77 -18.87 -2.32
C PRO A 6 31.52 -17.57 -2.64
N SER A 7 32.77 -17.42 -2.19
CA SER A 7 33.49 -16.16 -2.33
C SER A 7 33.97 -15.99 -3.78
N GLY A 8 33.22 -15.20 -4.56
CA GLY A 8 33.64 -14.78 -5.90
C GLY A 8 32.67 -15.09 -7.04
N ALA A 9 31.39 -15.36 -6.76
CA ALA A 9 30.37 -15.51 -7.80
C ALA A 9 29.07 -14.78 -7.42
N ASN A 10 28.31 -14.37 -8.44
CA ASN A 10 26.96 -13.84 -8.27
C ASN A 10 26.01 -14.99 -7.87
N THR A 11 25.28 -14.84 -6.76
CA THR A 11 24.40 -15.88 -6.21
C THR A 11 22.90 -15.57 -6.36
N LEU A 12 22.52 -14.48 -7.04
CA LEU A 12 21.13 -14.03 -7.09
C LEU A 12 20.20 -14.92 -7.93
N ALA A 13 20.75 -15.79 -8.79
CA ALA A 13 19.95 -16.76 -9.55
C ALA A 13 19.08 -17.67 -8.66
N ALA A 14 19.49 -17.90 -7.41
CA ALA A 14 18.78 -18.75 -6.46
C ALA A 14 17.75 -18.02 -5.59
N ALA A 15 17.64 -16.69 -5.68
CA ALA A 15 16.74 -15.90 -4.84
C ALA A 15 15.25 -16.19 -5.15
N THR A 16 14.34 -15.91 -4.21
CA THR A 16 12.87 -15.98 -4.45
C THR A 16 12.29 -14.67 -4.98
N SER A 17 13.09 -13.60 -5.03
CA SER A 17 12.69 -12.31 -5.59
C SER A 17 12.93 -12.24 -7.10
N PRO A 18 11.92 -11.86 -7.90
CA PRO A 18 12.10 -11.51 -9.31
C PRO A 18 13.11 -10.39 -9.52
N TYR A 19 13.07 -9.34 -8.69
CA TYR A 19 14.02 -8.23 -8.75
C TYR A 19 15.48 -8.71 -8.59
N LEU A 20 15.76 -9.59 -7.63
CA LEU A 20 17.10 -10.11 -7.44
C LEU A 20 17.54 -10.96 -8.65
N ARG A 21 16.65 -11.80 -9.17
CA ARG A 21 16.94 -12.64 -10.35
C ARG A 21 17.22 -11.82 -11.61
N GLN A 22 16.65 -10.62 -11.76
CA GLN A 22 16.96 -9.71 -12.88
C GLN A 22 18.45 -9.31 -12.91
N HIS A 23 19.19 -9.47 -11.81
CA HIS A 23 20.61 -9.15 -11.71
C HIS A 23 21.53 -10.38 -11.63
N ALA A 24 21.00 -11.57 -11.89
CA ALA A 24 21.75 -12.82 -11.78
C ALA A 24 22.91 -12.93 -12.79
N ASP A 25 22.76 -12.29 -13.96
CA ASP A 25 23.76 -12.32 -15.04
C ASP A 25 24.75 -11.14 -14.98
N ASN A 26 24.61 -10.23 -14.01
CA ASN A 26 25.56 -9.14 -13.84
C ASN A 26 26.96 -9.67 -13.47
N PRO A 27 28.04 -9.07 -14.00
CA PRO A 27 29.42 -9.45 -13.66
C PRO A 27 29.79 -9.11 -12.20
N VAL A 28 29.01 -8.27 -11.52
CA VAL A 28 29.15 -8.01 -10.08
C VAL A 28 28.82 -9.28 -9.29
N HIS A 29 29.63 -9.61 -8.29
CA HIS A 29 29.42 -10.73 -7.37
C HIS A 29 28.33 -10.40 -6.34
N TRP A 30 27.11 -10.19 -6.83
CA TRP A 30 25.96 -9.88 -5.99
C TRP A 30 25.58 -11.05 -5.09
N GLN A 31 25.29 -10.72 -3.83
CA GLN A 31 24.80 -11.64 -2.82
C GLN A 31 23.55 -11.07 -2.13
N GLN A 32 22.77 -11.92 -1.48
CA GLN A 32 21.68 -11.48 -0.61
C GLN A 32 22.21 -11.02 0.75
N TRP A 33 21.44 -10.18 1.45
CA TRP A 33 21.74 -9.81 2.82
C TRP A 33 21.67 -11.04 3.73
N THR A 34 22.81 -11.46 4.25
CA THR A 34 22.92 -12.62 5.13
C THR A 34 24.05 -12.42 6.16
N PRO A 35 23.99 -13.08 7.33
CA PRO A 35 25.11 -13.08 8.28
C PRO A 35 26.44 -13.52 7.64
N GLN A 36 26.39 -14.41 6.64
CA GLN A 36 27.56 -14.88 5.89
C GLN A 36 28.18 -13.76 5.06
N ALA A 37 27.38 -12.93 4.38
CA ALA A 37 27.88 -11.80 3.60
C ALA A 37 28.55 -10.75 4.50
N LEU A 38 27.98 -10.46 5.67
CA LEU A 38 28.60 -9.56 6.66
C LEU A 38 29.91 -10.14 7.21
N ALA A 39 29.94 -11.44 7.51
CA ALA A 39 31.15 -12.12 7.95
C ALA A 39 32.24 -12.15 6.87
N GLU A 40 31.87 -12.27 5.59
CA GLU A 40 32.80 -12.16 4.46
C GLU A 40 33.43 -10.77 4.41
N ALA A 41 32.62 -9.70 4.55
CA ALA A 41 33.13 -8.33 4.54
C ALA A 41 34.14 -8.10 5.68
N ALA A 42 33.86 -8.64 6.86
CA ALA A 42 34.78 -8.61 7.99
C ALA A 42 36.06 -9.41 7.73
N ALA A 43 35.95 -10.61 7.14
CA ALA A 43 37.11 -11.47 6.86
C ALA A 43 38.04 -10.89 5.78
N ARG A 44 37.46 -10.22 4.77
CA ARG A 44 38.18 -9.54 3.68
C ARG A 44 38.70 -8.15 4.07
N ASP A 45 38.25 -7.61 5.20
CA ASP A 45 38.50 -6.23 5.64
C ASP A 45 38.13 -5.17 4.59
N VAL A 46 36.96 -5.34 3.97
CA VAL A 46 36.41 -4.43 2.95
C VAL A 46 35.02 -3.92 3.35
N PRO A 47 34.61 -2.74 2.88
CA PRO A 47 33.26 -2.24 3.12
C PRO A 47 32.21 -3.08 2.39
N ILE A 48 30.96 -2.97 2.86
CA ILE A 48 29.79 -3.49 2.16
C ILE A 48 29.27 -2.41 1.21
N LEU A 49 28.97 -2.79 -0.03
CA LEU A 49 28.19 -1.99 -0.96
C LEU A 49 26.78 -2.58 -1.02
N LEU A 50 25.82 -1.88 -0.44
CA LEU A 50 24.41 -2.25 -0.41
C LEU A 50 23.64 -1.52 -1.51
N SER A 51 22.95 -2.28 -2.36
CA SER A 51 21.99 -1.75 -3.33
C SER A 51 20.58 -2.26 -3.03
N VAL A 52 19.62 -1.34 -2.86
CA VAL A 52 18.22 -1.67 -2.57
C VAL A 52 17.30 -1.15 -3.70
N GLY A 53 16.36 -1.98 -4.13
CA GLY A 53 15.38 -1.65 -5.17
C GLY A 53 14.22 -2.66 -5.23
N TYR A 54 13.45 -2.64 -6.31
CA TYR A 54 12.31 -3.54 -6.57
C TYR A 54 12.09 -3.70 -8.07
N ALA A 55 11.30 -4.69 -8.48
CA ALA A 55 11.28 -5.20 -9.86
C ALA A 55 10.75 -4.21 -10.90
N ALA A 56 9.78 -3.38 -10.53
CA ALA A 56 9.14 -2.40 -11.43
C ALA A 56 9.80 -1.00 -11.41
N CYS A 57 10.96 -0.88 -10.78
CA CYS A 57 11.69 0.38 -10.62
C CYS A 57 12.51 0.74 -11.85
N HIS A 58 12.04 1.69 -12.67
CA HIS A 58 12.75 2.16 -13.87
C HIS A 58 14.21 2.58 -13.58
N TRP A 59 14.44 3.48 -12.61
CA TRP A 59 15.79 3.95 -12.29
C TRP A 59 16.71 2.84 -11.77
N CYS A 60 16.15 1.78 -11.20
CA CYS A 60 16.91 0.61 -10.77
C CYS A 60 17.42 -0.18 -11.99
N HIS A 61 16.60 -0.30 -13.04
CA HIS A 61 17.01 -0.88 -14.32
C HIS A 61 18.04 -0.01 -15.04
N VAL A 62 17.85 1.31 -15.07
CA VAL A 62 18.82 2.24 -15.66
C VAL A 62 20.19 2.11 -15.01
N MET A 63 20.27 2.17 -13.67
CA MET A 63 21.53 2.00 -12.96
C MET A 63 22.16 0.61 -13.19
N ALA A 64 21.34 -0.43 -13.29
CA ALA A 64 21.83 -1.76 -13.56
C ALA A 64 22.45 -1.90 -14.95
N HIS A 65 21.82 -1.35 -15.98
CA HIS A 65 22.35 -1.39 -17.34
C HIS A 65 23.57 -0.48 -17.52
N GLU A 66 23.53 0.75 -17.00
CA GLU A 66 24.62 1.71 -17.19
C GLU A 66 25.86 1.40 -16.35
N SER A 67 25.68 0.90 -15.12
CA SER A 67 26.76 0.73 -14.15
C SER A 67 27.00 -0.74 -13.79
N PHE A 68 25.99 -1.47 -13.30
CA PHE A 68 26.22 -2.80 -12.73
C PHE A 68 26.47 -3.92 -13.76
N ALA A 69 26.15 -3.70 -15.03
CA ALA A 69 26.39 -4.63 -16.13
C ALA A 69 27.75 -4.40 -16.81
N ASP A 70 28.46 -3.33 -16.47
CA ASP A 70 29.74 -2.96 -17.05
C ASP A 70 30.91 -3.67 -16.35
N ASP A 71 31.79 -4.32 -17.13
CA ASP A 71 32.89 -5.12 -16.61
C ASP A 71 33.92 -4.32 -15.80
N GLU A 72 34.15 -3.05 -16.14
CA GLU A 72 35.10 -2.19 -15.44
C GLU A 72 34.56 -1.79 -14.06
N VAL A 73 33.29 -1.39 -14.01
CA VAL A 73 32.57 -1.12 -12.75
C VAL A 73 32.53 -2.36 -11.88
N ALA A 74 32.18 -3.52 -12.46
CA ALA A 74 32.10 -4.77 -11.71
C ALA A 74 33.45 -5.22 -11.16
N ALA A 75 34.54 -5.07 -11.93
CA ALA A 75 35.88 -5.37 -11.44
C ALA A 75 36.26 -4.50 -10.22
N ALA A 76 35.95 -3.20 -10.26
CA ALA A 76 36.18 -2.30 -9.14
C ALA A 76 35.33 -2.67 -7.91
N MET A 77 34.05 -2.97 -8.11
CA MET A 77 33.13 -3.41 -7.06
C MET A 77 33.58 -4.72 -6.41
N ASN A 78 33.86 -5.75 -7.22
CA ASN A 78 34.20 -7.08 -6.75
C ASN A 78 35.52 -7.10 -5.98
N ALA A 79 36.49 -6.27 -6.38
CA ALA A 79 37.77 -6.13 -5.68
C ALA A 79 37.62 -5.40 -4.34
N GLY A 80 36.93 -4.26 -4.33
CA GLY A 80 36.90 -3.34 -3.18
C GLY A 80 35.79 -3.59 -2.17
N PHE A 81 34.80 -4.43 -2.47
CA PHE A 81 33.57 -4.51 -1.68
C PHE A 81 33.01 -5.94 -1.57
N VAL A 82 32.19 -6.15 -0.54
CA VAL A 82 31.14 -7.18 -0.55
C VAL A 82 29.85 -6.55 -1.06
N CYS A 83 29.39 -7.00 -2.22
CA CYS A 83 28.24 -6.42 -2.91
C CYS A 83 26.95 -7.14 -2.52
N ILE A 84 26.07 -6.44 -1.80
CA ILE A 84 24.79 -6.97 -1.33
C ILE A 84 23.65 -6.29 -2.10
N LYS A 85 22.71 -7.09 -2.62
CA LYS A 85 21.51 -6.60 -3.28
C LYS A 85 20.25 -7.03 -2.52
N VAL A 86 19.32 -6.10 -2.35
CA VAL A 86 18.11 -6.30 -1.54
C VAL A 86 16.87 -5.86 -2.30
N ASP A 87 15.87 -6.74 -2.33
CA ASP A 87 14.50 -6.40 -2.74
C ASP A 87 13.76 -5.77 -1.55
N ARG A 88 13.39 -4.50 -1.65
CA ARG A 88 12.65 -3.81 -0.58
C ARG A 88 11.28 -4.42 -0.30
N GLU A 89 10.70 -5.11 -1.26
CA GLU A 89 9.38 -5.72 -1.11
C GLU A 89 9.47 -7.01 -0.29
N GLU A 90 10.61 -7.72 -0.33
CA GLU A 90 10.89 -8.86 0.54
C GLU A 90 11.54 -8.45 1.87
N ARG A 91 12.32 -7.37 1.90
CA ARG A 91 13.07 -6.86 3.08
C ARG A 91 12.84 -5.37 3.31
N PRO A 92 11.59 -4.95 3.62
CA PRO A 92 11.26 -3.56 3.92
C PRO A 92 11.94 -3.06 5.21
N ASP A 93 12.32 -3.99 6.09
CA ASP A 93 13.04 -3.73 7.32
C ASP A 93 14.44 -3.15 7.05
N ILE A 94 15.16 -3.75 6.10
CA ILE A 94 16.46 -3.26 5.63
C ILE A 94 16.26 -1.92 4.89
N ASP A 95 15.29 -1.86 3.99
CA ASP A 95 14.95 -0.66 3.22
C ASP A 95 14.69 0.54 4.15
N ALA A 96 13.86 0.37 5.19
CA ALA A 96 13.52 1.44 6.12
C ALA A 96 14.75 2.00 6.87
N VAL A 97 15.63 1.12 7.35
CA VAL A 97 16.84 1.54 8.08
C VAL A 97 17.75 2.38 7.18
N TYR A 98 18.04 1.90 5.97
CA TYR A 98 18.98 2.57 5.08
C TYR A 98 18.34 3.76 4.33
N MET A 99 17.03 3.76 4.11
CA MET A 99 16.31 4.93 3.59
C MET A 99 16.34 6.07 4.60
N ASN A 100 16.12 5.79 5.89
CA ASN A 100 16.26 6.78 6.95
C ASN A 100 17.69 7.34 7.01
N ALA A 101 18.70 6.49 6.84
CA ALA A 101 20.09 6.94 6.77
C ALA A 101 20.34 7.85 5.55
N THR A 102 19.78 7.49 4.39
CA THR A 102 19.89 8.26 3.15
C THR A 102 19.23 9.63 3.27
N VAL A 103 18.03 9.70 3.83
CA VAL A 103 17.32 10.96 4.08
C VAL A 103 18.07 11.83 5.10
N ALA A 104 18.60 11.24 6.17
CA ALA A 104 19.38 11.97 7.17
C ALA A 104 20.66 12.60 6.57
N LEU A 105 21.31 11.90 5.64
CA LEU A 105 22.55 12.36 5.01
C LEU A 105 22.33 13.33 3.83
N THR A 106 21.28 13.11 3.04
CA THR A 106 21.11 13.81 1.74
C THR A 106 19.91 14.76 1.71
N GLY A 107 19.04 14.71 2.74
CA GLY A 107 17.79 15.47 2.82
C GLY A 107 16.65 14.90 1.99
N GLN A 108 16.90 13.88 1.17
CA GLN A 108 15.92 13.21 0.32
C GLN A 108 16.20 11.71 0.22
N GLY A 109 15.25 10.95 -0.31
CA GLY A 109 15.38 9.51 -0.49
C GLY A 109 14.91 9.08 -1.87
N GLY A 110 15.11 7.82 -2.22
CA GLY A 110 14.64 7.24 -3.47
C GLY A 110 15.33 5.95 -3.82
N TRP A 111 14.76 5.24 -4.79
CA TRP A 111 15.33 4.02 -5.36
C TRP A 111 15.83 4.30 -6.79
N PRO A 112 16.94 3.66 -7.24
CA PRO A 112 17.77 2.72 -6.50
C PRO A 112 18.50 3.41 -5.35
N MET A 113 18.63 2.72 -4.22
CA MET A 113 19.37 3.21 -3.07
C MET A 113 20.73 2.53 -3.03
N THR A 114 21.79 3.32 -2.87
CA THR A 114 23.19 2.85 -2.86
C THR A 114 23.87 3.31 -1.58
N CYS A 115 24.22 2.37 -0.70
CA CYS A 115 24.80 2.65 0.60
C CYS A 115 26.14 1.93 0.76
N PHE A 116 27.10 2.59 1.41
CA PHE A 116 28.36 1.98 1.83
C PHE A 116 28.36 1.83 3.34
N LEU A 117 28.62 0.60 3.78
CA LEU A 117 28.50 0.18 5.17
C LEU A 117 29.81 -0.39 5.68
N THR A 118 30.03 -0.25 6.99
CA THR A 118 31.01 -1.05 7.71
C THR A 118 30.64 -2.54 7.65
N SER A 119 31.59 -3.44 7.98
CA SER A 119 31.35 -4.89 7.94
C SER A 119 30.31 -5.37 8.96
N ASP A 120 30.02 -4.58 10.00
CA ASP A 120 28.92 -4.78 10.94
C ASP A 120 27.61 -4.08 10.54
N GLY A 121 27.53 -3.53 9.31
CA GLY A 121 26.31 -3.01 8.71
C GLY A 121 25.97 -1.56 9.04
N ARG A 122 26.82 -0.80 9.72
CA ARG A 122 26.59 0.63 9.99
C ARG A 122 26.86 1.46 8.71
N PRO A 123 25.93 2.31 8.26
CA PRO A 123 26.18 3.15 7.08
C PRO A 123 27.20 4.23 7.40
N PHE A 124 28.06 4.57 6.45
CA PHE A 124 28.91 5.77 6.51
C PHE A 124 28.77 6.68 5.29
N PHE A 125 28.15 6.19 4.22
CA PHE A 125 27.80 6.98 3.05
C PHE A 125 26.54 6.42 2.39
N CYS A 126 25.63 7.29 1.95
CA CYS A 126 24.40 6.90 1.26
C CYS A 126 24.14 7.84 0.07
N GLY A 127 23.54 7.29 -0.97
CA GLY A 127 23.02 8.01 -2.11
C GLY A 127 21.98 7.19 -2.86
N THR A 128 21.55 7.69 -4.01
CA THR A 128 20.55 7.01 -4.85
C THR A 128 21.19 6.49 -6.14
N TYR A 129 20.94 7.18 -7.24
CA TYR A 129 21.42 6.87 -8.59
C TYR A 129 22.80 7.48 -8.85
N TYR A 130 23.69 6.71 -9.48
CA TYR A 130 25.00 7.17 -9.95
C TYR A 130 25.25 6.70 -11.40
N PRO A 131 25.49 7.63 -12.35
CA PRO A 131 26.00 7.29 -13.68
C PRO A 131 27.39 6.64 -13.60
N LYS A 132 27.74 5.82 -14.60
CA LYS A 132 28.99 5.04 -14.65
C LYS A 132 30.24 5.80 -14.18
N ASP A 133 30.56 6.92 -14.82
CA ASP A 133 31.82 7.65 -14.56
C ASP A 133 31.88 8.22 -13.13
N ALA A 134 30.76 8.76 -12.65
CA ALA A 134 30.65 9.26 -11.28
C ALA A 134 30.72 8.11 -10.27
N PHE A 135 30.18 6.95 -10.61
CA PHE A 135 30.20 5.78 -9.76
C PHE A 135 31.62 5.20 -9.61
N LEU A 136 32.40 5.10 -10.68
CA LEU A 136 33.82 4.69 -10.61
C LEU A 136 34.66 5.61 -9.71
N GLN A 137 34.45 6.94 -9.83
CA GLN A 137 35.11 7.92 -8.97
C GLN A 137 34.71 7.72 -7.49
N LEU A 138 33.43 7.47 -7.23
CA LEU A 138 32.92 7.20 -5.89
C LEU A 138 33.51 5.92 -5.29
N LEU A 139 33.54 4.81 -6.04
CA LEU A 139 34.11 3.53 -5.59
C LEU A 139 35.59 3.69 -5.19
N SER A 140 36.36 4.42 -6.00
CA SER A 140 37.76 4.73 -5.71
C SER A 140 37.91 5.55 -4.42
N ALA A 141 37.14 6.64 -4.28
CA ALA A 141 37.18 7.52 -3.12
C ALA A 141 36.78 6.80 -1.81
N ILE A 142 35.78 5.91 -1.87
CA ILE A 142 35.36 5.11 -0.72
C ILE A 142 36.46 4.12 -0.31
N SER A 143 37.06 3.43 -1.27
CA SER A 143 38.15 2.46 -1.02
C SER A 143 39.36 3.16 -0.39
N GLU A 144 39.79 4.31 -0.94
CA GLU A 144 40.88 5.10 -0.38
C GLU A 144 40.59 5.58 1.04
N THR A 145 39.35 6.04 1.29
CA THR A 145 38.94 6.51 2.63
C THR A 145 38.93 5.36 3.64
N TRP A 146 38.48 4.17 3.24
CA TRP A 146 38.48 2.98 4.07
C TRP A 146 39.89 2.55 4.49
N GLU A 147 40.83 2.51 3.53
CA GLU A 147 42.21 2.08 3.78
C GLU A 147 43.03 3.12 4.55
N GLN A 148 42.91 4.41 4.20
CA GLN A 148 43.80 5.45 4.71
C GLN A 148 43.20 6.23 5.88
N ARG A 149 41.87 6.26 6.01
CA ARG A 149 41.15 7.15 6.94
C ARG A 149 40.02 6.42 7.68
N ARG A 150 40.28 5.18 8.10
CA ARG A 150 39.35 4.32 8.85
C ARG A 150 38.68 5.03 10.03
N ASP A 151 39.40 5.82 10.80
CA ASP A 151 38.86 6.56 11.94
C ASP A 151 37.82 7.63 11.56
N GLU A 152 37.86 8.16 10.32
CA GLU A 152 36.81 9.05 9.80
C GLU A 152 35.54 8.27 9.48
N VAL A 153 35.67 7.08 8.89
CA VAL A 153 34.56 6.17 8.57
C VAL A 153 33.81 5.78 9.85
N GLU A 154 34.52 5.30 10.87
CA GLU A 154 33.91 4.87 12.13
C GLU A 154 33.15 6.00 12.83
N ARG A 155 33.72 7.21 12.86
CA ARG A 155 33.05 8.40 13.44
C ARG A 155 31.82 8.82 12.65
N ALA A 156 31.87 8.75 11.32
CA ALA A 156 30.71 9.04 10.48
C ALA A 156 29.60 8.01 10.74
N SER A 157 29.93 6.73 10.81
CA SER A 157 28.98 5.67 11.15
C SER A 157 28.36 5.85 12.52
N ASP A 158 29.15 6.10 13.57
CA ASP A 158 28.63 6.31 14.92
C ASP A 158 27.69 7.52 15.00
N HIS A 159 28.01 8.60 14.26
CA HIS A 159 27.15 9.75 14.17
C HIS A 159 25.80 9.41 13.51
N ILE A 160 25.82 8.73 12.35
CA ILE A 160 24.60 8.33 11.64
C ILE A 160 23.76 7.38 12.49
N VAL A 161 24.37 6.40 13.14
CA VAL A 161 23.68 5.46 14.04
C VAL A 161 23.04 6.21 15.22
N GLY A 162 23.72 7.23 15.76
CA GLY A 162 23.18 8.10 16.80
C GLY A 162 21.90 8.83 16.34
N GLU A 163 21.93 9.42 15.15
CA GLU A 163 20.77 10.09 14.54
C GLU A 163 19.63 9.10 14.27
N LEU A 164 19.92 7.92 13.71
CA LEU A 164 18.93 6.87 13.47
C LEU A 164 18.26 6.39 14.77
N ARG A 165 19.02 6.22 15.85
CA ARG A 165 18.46 5.88 17.17
C ARG A 165 17.59 7.00 17.72
N SER A 166 17.97 8.26 17.50
CA SER A 166 17.16 9.43 17.87
C SER A 166 15.84 9.45 17.09
N MET A 167 15.88 9.27 15.77
CA MET A 167 14.68 9.17 14.93
C MET A 167 13.79 8.00 15.33
N ALA A 168 14.40 6.85 15.62
CA ALA A 168 13.69 5.67 16.06
C ALA A 168 13.12 5.79 17.45
N SER A 169 13.57 6.75 18.30
CA SER A 169 13.15 6.86 19.71
C SER A 169 11.66 7.18 19.91
N GLY A 170 10.93 7.39 18.82
CA GLY A 170 9.50 7.62 18.79
C GLY A 170 9.16 9.09 18.54
N LEU A 171 7.88 9.38 18.40
CA LEU A 171 7.40 10.75 18.28
C LEU A 171 7.51 11.47 19.65
N PRO A 172 7.57 12.80 19.68
CA PRO A 172 7.48 13.53 20.94
C PRO A 172 6.17 13.16 21.64
N GLY A 173 6.26 12.58 22.84
CA GLY A 173 5.09 12.22 23.64
C GLY A 173 4.25 13.45 24.02
N GLY A 174 3.02 13.20 24.47
CA GLY A 174 2.10 14.26 24.91
C GLY A 174 1.31 14.92 23.77
N GLY A 175 0.95 14.15 22.74
CA GLY A 175 -0.04 14.59 21.76
C GLY A 175 -1.42 14.86 22.40
N PRO A 176 -2.30 15.61 21.71
CA PRO A 176 -3.65 15.88 22.20
C PRO A 176 -4.49 14.59 22.32
N ASP A 177 -5.54 14.63 23.13
CA ASP A 177 -6.48 13.51 23.19
C ASP A 177 -7.15 13.28 21.83
N VAL A 178 -7.35 12.01 21.47
CA VAL A 178 -8.07 11.62 20.27
C VAL A 178 -9.56 11.90 20.49
N ALA A 179 -9.98 13.08 20.03
CA ALA A 179 -11.31 13.65 20.22
C ALA A 179 -11.79 14.30 18.90
N PRO A 180 -13.09 14.61 18.75
CA PRO A 180 -13.62 15.24 17.53
C PRO A 180 -12.82 16.47 17.09
N GLN A 181 -12.39 17.30 18.03
CA GLN A 181 -11.66 18.54 17.78
C GLN A 181 -10.29 18.30 17.13
N LEU A 182 -9.62 17.20 17.47
CA LEU A 182 -8.34 16.84 16.85
C LEU A 182 -8.55 16.44 15.38
N CYS A 183 -9.57 15.63 15.10
CA CYS A 183 -9.91 15.23 13.74
C CYS A 183 -10.35 16.44 12.90
N ASP A 184 -11.17 17.33 13.47
CA ASP A 184 -11.61 18.57 12.81
C ASP A 184 -10.42 19.49 12.48
N HIS A 185 -9.46 19.63 13.42
CA HIS A 185 -8.21 20.36 13.20
C HIS A 185 -7.37 19.73 12.09
N ALA A 186 -7.14 18.41 12.13
CA ALA A 186 -6.36 17.69 11.13
C ALA A 186 -6.93 17.91 9.73
N VAL A 187 -8.26 17.81 9.57
CA VAL A 187 -8.94 18.05 8.30
C VAL A 187 -8.83 19.51 7.87
N ALA A 188 -8.97 20.48 8.77
CA ALA A 188 -8.81 21.88 8.43
C ALA A 188 -7.40 22.19 7.88
N VAL A 189 -6.36 21.61 8.49
CA VAL A 189 -4.97 21.72 7.99
C VAL A 189 -4.82 21.08 6.61
N VAL A 190 -5.32 19.84 6.43
CA VAL A 190 -5.27 19.15 5.13
C VAL A 190 -5.98 19.94 4.04
N LEU A 191 -7.15 20.52 4.33
CA LEU A 191 -7.89 21.32 3.36
C LEU A 191 -7.19 22.63 3.00
N GLY A 192 -6.45 23.23 3.95
CA GLY A 192 -5.66 24.45 3.72
C GLY A 192 -4.50 24.24 2.72
N ASP A 193 -3.97 23.02 2.67
CA ASP A 193 -2.84 22.64 1.81
C ASP A 193 -3.28 22.07 0.43
N GLN A 194 -4.59 22.01 0.15
CA GLN A 194 -5.09 21.35 -1.06
C GLN A 194 -4.72 22.13 -2.34
N ASP A 195 -4.24 21.40 -3.36
CA ASP A 195 -4.20 21.91 -4.73
C ASP A 195 -5.61 21.88 -5.32
N THR A 196 -6.31 23.01 -5.27
CA THR A 196 -7.68 23.11 -5.80
C THR A 196 -7.72 23.25 -7.33
N ALA A 197 -6.59 23.57 -7.98
CA ALA A 197 -6.53 23.74 -9.43
C ALA A 197 -6.43 22.40 -10.15
N HIS A 198 -5.59 21.49 -9.63
CA HIS A 198 -5.36 20.18 -10.22
C HIS A 198 -5.87 19.00 -9.36
N GLY A 199 -6.40 19.26 -8.15
CA GLY A 199 -6.83 18.22 -7.21
C GLY A 199 -5.66 17.54 -6.51
N GLY A 200 -5.85 17.01 -5.30
CA GLY A 200 -4.79 16.40 -4.49
C GLY A 200 -3.96 17.39 -3.68
N TRP A 201 -2.74 16.97 -3.30
CA TRP A 201 -1.84 17.72 -2.42
C TRP A 201 -0.40 17.65 -2.92
N GLY A 202 0.42 18.61 -2.49
CA GLY A 202 1.84 18.66 -2.82
C GLY A 202 2.13 19.20 -4.23
N ARG A 203 3.38 19.03 -4.65
CA ARG A 203 3.88 19.40 -5.98
C ARG A 203 4.35 18.14 -6.71
N ALA A 204 4.80 18.30 -7.95
CA ALA A 204 5.39 17.25 -8.76
C ALA A 204 6.71 16.74 -8.16
N PRO A 205 6.96 15.42 -8.16
CA PRO A 205 6.03 14.34 -8.54
C PRO A 205 4.87 14.15 -7.56
N LYS A 206 3.69 13.81 -8.06
CA LYS A 206 2.43 13.79 -7.31
C LYS A 206 1.88 12.37 -7.16
N PHE A 207 1.70 11.94 -5.90
CA PHE A 207 1.26 10.60 -5.53
C PHE A 207 -0.23 10.56 -5.17
N PRO A 208 -0.98 9.50 -5.54
CA PRO A 208 -2.35 9.28 -5.10
C PRO A 208 -2.48 9.29 -3.57
N PRO A 209 -3.28 10.19 -2.99
CA PRO A 209 -3.39 10.36 -1.54
C PRO A 209 -4.47 9.43 -0.94
N SER A 210 -4.43 8.14 -1.25
CA SER A 210 -5.53 7.19 -1.01
C SER A 210 -5.98 7.13 0.47
N ALA A 211 -5.03 7.08 1.40
CA ALA A 211 -5.33 7.06 2.84
C ALA A 211 -5.98 8.38 3.32
N LEU A 212 -5.54 9.52 2.78
CA LEU A 212 -6.15 10.83 3.07
C LEU A 212 -7.58 10.92 2.53
N LEU A 213 -7.85 10.36 1.35
CA LEU A 213 -9.19 10.33 0.78
C LEU A 213 -10.16 9.55 1.68
N GLU A 214 -9.73 8.41 2.21
CA GLU A 214 -10.49 7.63 3.21
C GLU A 214 -10.73 8.44 4.48
N GLY A 215 -9.70 9.09 5.04
CA GLY A 215 -9.83 9.95 6.21
C GLY A 215 -10.86 11.09 6.01
N LEU A 216 -10.82 11.75 4.85
CA LEU A 216 -11.75 12.83 4.50
C LEU A 216 -13.19 12.32 4.27
N LEU A 217 -13.36 11.12 3.71
CA LEU A 217 -14.67 10.49 3.57
C LEU A 217 -15.26 10.16 4.94
N ARG A 218 -14.49 9.57 5.85
CA ARG A 218 -14.94 9.28 7.22
C ARG A 218 -15.28 10.56 7.99
N HIS A 219 -14.49 11.62 7.81
CA HIS A 219 -14.80 12.93 8.34
C HIS A 219 -16.14 13.46 7.81
N TYR A 220 -16.38 13.43 6.50
CA TYR A 220 -17.66 13.80 5.92
C TYR A 220 -18.82 12.98 6.49
N GLU A 221 -18.63 11.66 6.68
CA GLU A 221 -19.66 10.81 7.26
C GLU A 221 -19.95 11.11 8.73
N ARG A 222 -18.97 11.64 9.50
CA ARG A 222 -19.18 12.08 10.89
C ARG A 222 -19.77 13.47 10.98
N THR A 223 -19.34 14.43 10.15
CA THR A 223 -19.66 15.86 10.34
C THR A 223 -20.63 16.44 9.32
N GLY A 224 -20.80 15.78 8.17
CA GLY A 224 -21.50 16.36 7.02
C GLY A 224 -20.69 17.44 6.29
N SER A 225 -19.39 17.58 6.57
CA SER A 225 -18.52 18.61 5.95
C SER A 225 -18.45 18.50 4.43
N LEU A 226 -19.16 19.40 3.73
CA LEU A 226 -19.12 19.45 2.27
C LEU A 226 -17.74 19.82 1.73
N ALA A 227 -16.93 20.56 2.49
CA ALA A 227 -15.56 20.90 2.09
C ALA A 227 -14.67 19.65 1.98
N ALA A 228 -14.78 18.73 2.95
CA ALA A 228 -14.08 17.45 2.91
C ALA A 228 -14.53 16.59 1.72
N LEU A 229 -15.84 16.47 1.50
CA LEU A 229 -16.38 15.72 0.36
C LEU A 229 -15.94 16.32 -0.99
N GLN A 230 -15.95 17.64 -1.12
CA GLN A 230 -15.49 18.32 -2.32
C GLN A 230 -13.99 18.10 -2.56
N ALA A 231 -13.17 18.02 -1.51
CA ALA A 231 -11.76 17.72 -1.65
C ALA A 231 -11.53 16.30 -2.20
N VAL A 232 -12.30 15.32 -1.71
CA VAL A 232 -12.31 13.95 -2.24
C VAL A 232 -12.76 13.94 -3.69
N SER A 233 -13.90 14.54 -4.00
CA SER A 233 -14.47 14.57 -5.35
C SER A 233 -13.55 15.26 -6.37
N ARG A 234 -12.95 16.41 -6.02
CA ARG A 234 -11.99 17.10 -6.91
C ARG A 234 -10.77 16.22 -7.20
N THR A 235 -10.17 15.66 -6.16
CA THR A 235 -8.96 14.83 -6.29
C THR A 235 -9.25 13.55 -7.06
N GLY A 236 -10.31 12.81 -6.68
CA GLY A 236 -10.72 11.59 -7.35
C GLY A 236 -11.14 11.83 -8.81
N THR A 237 -11.78 12.96 -9.12
CA THR A 237 -12.11 13.31 -10.50
C THR A 237 -10.86 13.61 -11.32
N ALA A 238 -9.91 14.38 -10.77
CA ALA A 238 -8.68 14.72 -11.46
C ALA A 238 -7.84 13.49 -11.80
N MET A 239 -7.64 12.58 -10.82
CA MET A 239 -6.91 11.33 -11.07
C MET A 239 -7.61 10.44 -12.10
N ALA A 240 -8.93 10.24 -11.97
CA ALA A 240 -9.69 9.37 -12.86
C ALA A 240 -9.77 9.87 -14.31
N ARG A 241 -9.69 11.19 -14.51
CA ARG A 241 -9.74 11.82 -15.84
C ARG A 241 -8.35 12.11 -16.43
N GLY A 242 -7.31 12.11 -15.60
CA GLY A 242 -5.92 12.29 -16.00
C GLY A 242 -5.32 11.04 -16.65
N GLY A 243 -4.06 11.14 -17.05
CA GLY A 243 -3.30 10.04 -17.62
C GLY A 243 -2.72 9.07 -16.59
N ILE A 244 -2.78 9.40 -15.29
CA ILE A 244 -2.47 8.43 -14.21
C ILE A 244 -3.44 7.24 -14.19
N TYR A 245 -4.67 7.43 -14.67
CA TYR A 245 -5.64 6.35 -14.85
C TYR A 245 -5.60 5.83 -16.29
N ASP A 246 -5.46 4.52 -16.45
CA ASP A 246 -5.46 3.90 -17.78
C ASP A 246 -6.88 3.93 -18.38
N GLN A 247 -7.09 4.85 -19.30
CA GLN A 247 -8.38 5.10 -19.94
C GLN A 247 -8.90 3.92 -20.80
N LEU A 248 -8.05 2.93 -21.12
CA LEU A 248 -8.42 1.78 -21.95
C LEU A 248 -8.72 0.52 -21.14
N ALA A 249 -7.89 0.15 -20.15
CA ALA A 249 -8.11 -1.07 -19.35
C ALA A 249 -8.49 -0.81 -17.89
N GLY A 250 -8.32 0.42 -17.39
CA GLY A 250 -8.44 0.73 -15.98
C GLY A 250 -7.15 0.43 -15.19
N GLY A 251 -7.24 0.66 -13.89
CA GLY A 251 -6.09 0.67 -13.01
C GLY A 251 -5.31 1.99 -13.08
N PHE A 252 -4.70 2.33 -11.95
CA PHE A 252 -3.90 3.52 -11.74
C PHE A 252 -2.43 3.17 -11.79
N ALA A 253 -1.66 4.05 -12.44
CA ALA A 253 -0.23 4.11 -12.30
C ALA A 253 0.15 4.72 -10.93
N ARG A 254 1.36 4.44 -10.45
CA ARG A 254 1.79 4.72 -9.08
C ARG A 254 1.80 6.21 -8.75
N TYR A 255 2.29 7.05 -9.65
CA TYR A 255 2.33 8.50 -9.45
C TYR A 255 2.47 9.25 -10.77
N SER A 256 2.23 10.56 -10.73
CA SER A 256 2.42 11.45 -11.87
C SER A 256 3.69 12.30 -11.72
N VAL A 257 4.45 12.47 -12.80
CA VAL A 257 5.62 13.36 -12.82
C VAL A 257 5.25 14.83 -12.84
N ASP A 258 3.97 15.14 -13.08
CA ASP A 258 3.45 16.50 -13.11
C ASP A 258 2.32 16.71 -12.10
N ASN A 259 1.92 17.97 -11.90
CA ASN A 259 0.88 18.32 -10.94
C ASN A 259 -0.56 18.03 -11.42
N ALA A 260 -0.74 17.94 -12.73
CA ALA A 260 -2.03 17.86 -13.41
C ALA A 260 -2.47 16.40 -13.66
N TRP A 261 -1.73 15.43 -13.15
CA TRP A 261 -2.01 14.00 -13.30
C TRP A 261 -1.95 13.51 -14.75
N VAL A 262 -1.12 14.14 -15.60
CA VAL A 262 -1.11 13.87 -17.05
C VAL A 262 -0.15 12.74 -17.40
N VAL A 263 1.11 12.86 -16.99
CA VAL A 263 2.17 11.90 -17.31
C VAL A 263 2.45 11.06 -16.07
N PRO A 264 2.18 9.74 -16.10
CA PRO A 264 2.52 8.85 -15.02
C PRO A 264 3.97 8.39 -15.09
N HIS A 265 4.49 7.88 -13.99
CA HIS A 265 5.40 6.73 -14.04
C HIS A 265 4.54 5.47 -14.15
N PHE A 266 4.67 4.73 -15.25
CA PHE A 266 3.65 3.80 -15.74
C PHE A 266 3.52 2.50 -14.93
N GLU A 267 4.34 2.33 -13.90
CA GLU A 267 4.24 1.25 -12.91
C GLU A 267 2.84 1.20 -12.29
N LYS A 268 2.22 0.02 -12.25
CA LYS A 268 0.93 -0.19 -11.59
C LYS A 268 1.07 -1.17 -10.44
N MET A 269 0.88 -0.69 -9.21
CA MET A 269 1.03 -1.49 -7.99
C MET A 269 -0.30 -2.04 -7.50
N LEU A 270 -0.27 -3.25 -6.93
CA LEU A 270 -1.43 -3.85 -6.27
C LEU A 270 -1.93 -2.99 -5.11
N TYR A 271 -1.03 -2.52 -4.24
CA TYR A 271 -1.43 -1.76 -3.06
C TYR A 271 -2.07 -0.40 -3.43
N ASP A 272 -1.55 0.32 -4.43
CA ASP A 272 -2.10 1.60 -4.88
C ASP A 272 -3.53 1.40 -5.39
N ASN A 273 -3.72 0.39 -6.24
CA ASN A 273 -5.02 0.09 -6.83
C ASN A 273 -6.01 -0.49 -5.80
N ALA A 274 -5.56 -1.27 -4.83
CA ALA A 274 -6.40 -1.74 -3.73
C ALA A 274 -6.88 -0.57 -2.85
N LEU A 275 -5.98 0.32 -2.47
CA LEU A 275 -6.32 1.49 -1.64
C LEU A 275 -7.23 2.48 -2.39
N LEU A 276 -6.99 2.70 -3.69
CA LEU A 276 -7.88 3.52 -4.52
C LEU A 276 -9.23 2.84 -4.76
N LEU A 277 -9.27 1.52 -5.00
CA LEU A 277 -10.53 0.78 -5.10
C LEU A 277 -11.39 1.01 -3.86
N ARG A 278 -10.80 0.92 -2.66
CA ARG A 278 -11.47 1.22 -1.38
C ARG A 278 -12.03 2.64 -1.34
N ALA A 279 -11.20 3.65 -1.63
CA ALA A 279 -11.58 5.06 -1.63
C ALA A 279 -12.71 5.39 -2.63
N TYR A 280 -12.61 4.90 -3.86
CA TYR A 280 -13.66 5.11 -4.87
C TYR A 280 -14.94 4.33 -4.54
N ALA A 281 -14.84 3.11 -3.99
CA ALA A 281 -15.99 2.33 -3.55
C ALA A 281 -16.78 3.07 -2.45
N HIS A 282 -16.06 3.62 -1.47
CA HIS A 282 -16.68 4.42 -0.42
C HIS A 282 -17.26 5.73 -0.94
N TRP A 283 -16.54 6.44 -1.82
CA TRP A 283 -17.10 7.63 -2.46
C TRP A 283 -18.39 7.31 -3.23
N ALA A 284 -18.39 6.27 -4.06
CA ALA A 284 -19.53 5.79 -4.83
C ALA A 284 -20.71 5.37 -3.93
N ARG A 285 -20.44 4.63 -2.86
CA ARG A 285 -21.45 4.19 -1.88
C ARG A 285 -22.12 5.38 -1.18
N ARG A 286 -21.36 6.43 -0.89
CA ARG A 286 -21.84 7.60 -0.12
C ARG A 286 -22.54 8.64 -0.95
N THR A 287 -22.13 8.85 -2.20
CA THR A 287 -22.70 9.92 -3.04
C THR A 287 -23.56 9.39 -4.19
N GLY A 288 -23.37 8.13 -4.59
CA GLY A 288 -23.93 7.61 -5.83
C GLY A 288 -23.26 8.17 -7.09
N ASP A 289 -22.11 8.84 -6.97
CA ASP A 289 -21.41 9.48 -8.09
C ASP A 289 -21.11 8.47 -9.23
N PRO A 290 -21.56 8.74 -10.47
CA PRO A 290 -21.37 7.81 -11.59
C PRO A 290 -19.90 7.59 -11.98
N LEU A 291 -19.05 8.61 -11.86
CA LEU A 291 -17.62 8.47 -12.13
C LEU A 291 -16.99 7.58 -11.07
N ALA A 292 -17.30 7.81 -9.79
CA ALA A 292 -16.78 6.96 -8.71
C ALA A 292 -17.21 5.49 -8.88
N ARG A 293 -18.46 5.23 -9.26
CA ARG A 293 -18.95 3.87 -9.57
C ARG A 293 -18.18 3.23 -10.72
N ARG A 294 -17.98 3.96 -11.83
CA ARG A 294 -17.23 3.48 -13.00
C ARG A 294 -15.80 3.10 -12.62
N ILE A 295 -15.11 3.98 -11.90
CA ILE A 295 -13.72 3.77 -11.51
C ILE A 295 -13.61 2.62 -10.49
N THR A 296 -14.57 2.47 -9.59
CA THR A 296 -14.63 1.30 -8.68
C THR A 296 -14.72 0.00 -9.49
N ASP A 297 -15.64 -0.08 -10.45
CA ASP A 297 -15.85 -1.27 -11.28
C ASP A 297 -14.63 -1.60 -12.14
N GLU A 298 -14.10 -0.61 -12.86
CA GLU A 298 -12.96 -0.79 -13.75
C GLU A 298 -11.67 -1.11 -12.98
N THR A 299 -11.46 -0.57 -11.77
CA THR A 299 -10.29 -0.89 -10.92
C THR A 299 -10.43 -2.29 -10.31
N ALA A 300 -11.62 -2.68 -9.86
CA ALA A 300 -11.85 -4.05 -9.38
C ALA A 300 -11.62 -5.07 -10.50
N ARG A 301 -12.07 -4.76 -11.71
CA ARG A 301 -11.81 -5.58 -12.89
C ARG A 301 -10.32 -5.65 -13.24
N PHE A 302 -9.59 -4.53 -13.19
CA PHE A 302 -8.13 -4.51 -13.37
C PHE A 302 -7.41 -5.47 -12.41
N LEU A 303 -7.77 -5.45 -11.12
CA LEU A 303 -7.23 -6.40 -10.13
C LEU A 303 -7.49 -7.86 -10.52
N LEU A 304 -8.72 -8.18 -10.95
CA LEU A 304 -9.13 -9.55 -11.27
C LEU A 304 -8.60 -10.06 -12.62
N GLU A 305 -8.35 -9.18 -13.58
CA GLU A 305 -7.96 -9.55 -14.95
C GLU A 305 -6.44 -9.45 -15.17
N GLU A 306 -5.78 -8.42 -14.61
CA GLU A 306 -4.38 -8.12 -14.91
C GLU A 306 -3.41 -8.52 -13.79
N LEU A 307 -3.86 -8.46 -12.52
CA LEU A 307 -3.03 -8.77 -11.35
C LEU A 307 -3.38 -10.10 -10.68
N ALA A 308 -4.37 -10.85 -11.16
CA ALA A 308 -4.67 -12.16 -10.61
C ALA A 308 -3.66 -13.21 -11.08
N ASP A 309 -3.20 -14.06 -10.17
CA ASP A 309 -2.48 -15.30 -10.45
C ASP A 309 -3.04 -16.44 -9.59
N GLY A 310 -3.75 -17.36 -10.24
CA GLY A 310 -4.59 -18.34 -9.55
C GLY A 310 -5.67 -17.65 -8.71
N ASP A 311 -5.64 -17.91 -7.39
CA ASP A 311 -6.59 -17.32 -6.44
C ASP A 311 -6.03 -16.08 -5.70
N MET A 312 -4.76 -15.71 -5.91
CA MET A 312 -4.10 -14.59 -5.25
C MET A 312 -3.77 -13.47 -6.24
N PHE A 313 -3.20 -12.36 -5.75
CA PHE A 313 -2.81 -11.20 -6.56
C PHE A 313 -1.30 -10.97 -6.54
N THR A 314 -0.76 -10.69 -7.72
CA THR A 314 0.64 -10.37 -7.98
C THR A 314 0.95 -8.91 -7.62
N SER A 315 2.25 -8.60 -7.47
CA SER A 315 2.73 -7.35 -6.89
C SER A 315 2.50 -6.13 -7.78
N SER A 316 2.85 -6.24 -9.05
CA SER A 316 2.84 -5.08 -9.96
C SER A 316 2.91 -5.41 -11.44
N LEU A 317 2.64 -4.40 -12.27
CA LEU A 317 3.09 -4.31 -13.65
C LEU A 317 4.23 -3.29 -13.76
N ASP A 318 5.26 -3.63 -14.51
CA ASP A 318 6.44 -2.80 -14.78
C ASP A 318 6.07 -1.48 -15.48
N ALA A 319 6.87 -0.44 -15.26
CA ALA A 319 6.76 0.81 -15.99
C ALA A 319 7.24 0.66 -17.44
N ASP A 320 8.22 -0.23 -17.66
CA ASP A 320 8.87 -0.45 -18.94
C ASP A 320 8.20 -1.58 -19.73
N ALA A 321 8.03 -1.36 -21.03
CA ALA A 321 7.73 -2.42 -21.99
C ALA A 321 8.80 -2.38 -23.10
N ASP A 322 9.53 -3.49 -23.26
CA ASP A 322 10.67 -3.60 -24.19
C ASP A 322 11.75 -2.53 -23.90
N GLY A 323 12.10 -2.36 -22.62
CA GLY A 323 13.12 -1.43 -22.12
C GLY A 323 12.78 0.06 -22.31
N ARG A 324 11.51 0.38 -22.56
CA ARG A 324 11.02 1.75 -22.76
C ARG A 324 9.81 2.02 -21.89
N GLU A 325 9.96 2.96 -20.97
CA GLU A 325 8.90 3.40 -20.06
C GLU A 325 7.65 3.86 -20.85
N GLY A 326 6.49 3.34 -20.48
CA GLY A 326 5.21 3.84 -20.99
C GLY A 326 4.87 3.50 -22.45
N SER A 327 5.74 2.79 -23.18
CA SER A 327 5.64 2.64 -24.63
C SER A 327 4.34 1.97 -25.13
N THR A 328 3.74 1.06 -24.35
CA THR A 328 2.44 0.45 -24.66
C THR A 328 1.26 1.41 -24.43
N TYR A 329 1.40 2.39 -23.55
CA TYR A 329 0.30 3.23 -23.05
C TYR A 329 0.08 4.53 -23.84
N VAL A 330 1.09 5.00 -24.57
CA VAL A 330 1.04 6.29 -25.27
C VAL A 330 0.67 6.15 -26.75
N TRP A 331 0.07 7.21 -27.31
CA TRP A 331 -0.46 7.23 -28.67
C TRP A 331 -0.18 8.55 -29.39
N THR A 332 0.10 8.45 -30.69
CA THR A 332 0.17 9.58 -31.61
C THR A 332 -1.13 9.69 -32.42
N PRO A 333 -1.44 10.88 -32.99
CA PRO A 333 -2.59 11.03 -33.90
C PRO A 333 -2.53 10.10 -35.12
N ALA A 334 -1.32 9.76 -35.58
CA ALA A 334 -1.11 8.86 -36.71
C ALA A 334 -1.52 7.43 -36.36
N GLU A 335 -1.09 6.90 -35.21
CA GLU A 335 -1.48 5.56 -34.74
C GLU A 335 -2.98 5.45 -34.47
N LEU A 336 -3.61 6.49 -33.90
CA LEU A 336 -5.07 6.51 -33.75
C LEU A 336 -5.78 6.41 -35.10
N THR A 337 -5.27 7.12 -36.12
CA THR A 337 -5.82 7.08 -37.48
C THR A 337 -5.59 5.71 -38.15
N GLU A 338 -4.46 5.07 -37.90
CA GLU A 338 -4.13 3.75 -38.42
C GLU A 338 -5.06 2.67 -37.86
N VAL A 339 -5.31 2.68 -36.55
CA VAL A 339 -6.16 1.69 -35.88
C VAL A 339 -7.65 1.92 -36.18
N LEU A 340 -8.09 3.18 -36.15
CA LEU A 340 -9.52 3.51 -36.15
C LEU A 340 -10.03 4.02 -37.51
N GLY A 341 -9.13 4.32 -38.44
CA GLY A 341 -9.45 5.07 -39.65
C GLY A 341 -9.56 6.57 -39.40
N ALA A 342 -9.68 7.34 -40.49
CA ALA A 342 -9.56 8.80 -40.43
C ALA A 342 -10.65 9.51 -39.61
N ASP A 343 -11.88 9.00 -39.59
CA ASP A 343 -12.97 9.67 -38.86
C ASP A 343 -12.93 9.38 -37.35
N ASP A 344 -12.94 8.09 -36.97
CA ASP A 344 -12.83 7.69 -35.57
C ASP A 344 -11.47 8.09 -34.96
N GLY A 345 -10.39 8.13 -35.75
CA GLY A 345 -9.08 8.60 -35.30
C GLY A 345 -9.06 10.09 -34.94
N ARG A 346 -9.70 10.96 -35.73
CA ARG A 346 -9.85 12.39 -35.39
C ARG A 346 -10.72 12.57 -34.15
N TRP A 347 -11.83 11.85 -34.08
CA TRP A 347 -12.70 11.89 -32.91
C TRP A 347 -11.97 11.43 -31.64
N ALA A 348 -11.21 10.33 -31.71
CA ALA A 348 -10.42 9.81 -30.59
C ALA A 348 -9.31 10.79 -30.16
N THR A 349 -8.71 11.52 -31.11
CA THR A 349 -7.71 12.55 -30.82
C THR A 349 -8.30 13.65 -29.90
N GLU A 350 -9.53 14.10 -30.19
CA GLU A 350 -10.22 15.10 -29.36
C GLU A 350 -10.66 14.53 -28.00
N VAL A 351 -11.24 13.33 -28.00
CA VAL A 351 -11.77 12.70 -26.78
C VAL A 351 -10.66 12.34 -25.80
N PHE A 352 -9.54 11.81 -26.28
CA PHE A 352 -8.42 11.39 -25.44
C PHE A 352 -7.33 12.45 -25.23
N ALA A 353 -7.56 13.68 -25.72
CA ALA A 353 -6.61 14.79 -25.65
C ALA A 353 -5.22 14.47 -26.26
N VAL A 354 -5.20 13.73 -27.37
CA VAL A 354 -3.96 13.42 -28.10
C VAL A 354 -3.60 14.61 -28.99
N SER A 355 -2.33 15.02 -29.01
CA SER A 355 -1.88 16.17 -29.79
C SER A 355 -0.65 15.83 -30.63
N ARG A 356 -0.35 16.67 -31.64
CA ARG A 356 0.88 16.50 -32.46
C ARG A 356 2.15 16.83 -31.71
N SER A 357 2.09 17.72 -30.71
CA SER A 357 3.23 18.02 -29.84
C SER A 357 3.50 16.90 -28.83
N GLY A 358 2.49 16.07 -28.56
CA GLY A 358 2.55 15.08 -27.50
C GLY A 358 2.40 15.70 -26.10
N THR A 359 2.08 14.85 -25.14
CA THR A 359 2.32 15.11 -23.71
C THR A 359 3.49 14.28 -23.18
N PHE A 360 4.00 13.36 -23.99
CA PHE A 360 5.09 12.45 -23.70
C PHE A 360 6.12 12.45 -24.85
N GLU A 361 7.17 11.66 -24.70
CA GLU A 361 8.29 11.58 -25.63
C GLU A 361 7.86 11.28 -27.07
N HIS A 362 8.69 11.72 -28.02
CA HIS A 362 8.52 11.46 -29.46
C HIS A 362 7.16 11.89 -30.05
N GLY A 363 6.51 12.89 -29.44
CA GLY A 363 5.21 13.42 -29.90
C GLY A 363 4.02 12.53 -29.55
N ALA A 364 4.22 11.50 -28.72
CA ALA A 364 3.15 10.68 -28.20
C ALA A 364 2.41 11.39 -27.06
N SER A 365 1.15 11.02 -26.83
CA SER A 365 0.34 11.54 -25.73
C SER A 365 -0.13 10.41 -24.82
N VAL A 366 -0.12 10.66 -23.52
CA VAL A 366 -0.85 9.85 -22.55
C VAL A 366 -2.34 10.16 -22.69
N LEU A 367 -3.17 9.12 -22.79
CA LEU A 367 -4.61 9.28 -22.97
C LEU A 367 -5.24 9.88 -21.70
N GLN A 368 -6.07 10.91 -21.87
CA GLN A 368 -6.84 11.54 -20.80
C GLN A 368 -8.32 11.54 -21.17
N LEU A 369 -9.23 11.42 -20.21
CA LEU A 369 -10.67 11.50 -20.47
C LEU A 369 -11.30 12.68 -19.71
N LEU A 370 -10.95 13.89 -20.17
CA LEU A 370 -11.29 15.15 -19.51
C LEU A 370 -12.79 15.42 -19.43
N ARG A 371 -13.58 14.80 -20.32
CA ARG A 371 -15.04 14.89 -20.38
C ARG A 371 -15.63 13.54 -20.73
N ASP A 372 -16.85 13.28 -20.28
CA ASP A 372 -17.55 12.09 -20.71
C ASP A 372 -18.01 12.24 -22.17
N PRO A 373 -17.87 11.19 -23.00
CA PRO A 373 -18.18 11.26 -24.42
C PRO A 373 -19.69 11.29 -24.65
N ASP A 374 -20.14 12.18 -25.55
CA ASP A 374 -21.57 12.32 -25.91
C ASP A 374 -22.11 11.07 -26.62
N ASP A 375 -21.27 10.40 -27.43
CA ASP A 375 -21.60 9.14 -28.11
C ASP A 375 -20.95 7.95 -27.40
N ARG A 376 -21.68 7.36 -26.45
CA ARG A 376 -21.18 6.24 -25.65
C ARG A 376 -20.94 4.98 -26.49
N GLN A 377 -21.75 4.71 -27.50
CA GLN A 377 -21.60 3.51 -28.32
C GLN A 377 -20.34 3.59 -29.17
N ARG A 378 -20.08 4.75 -29.78
CA ARG A 378 -18.83 5.02 -30.51
C ARG A 378 -17.62 4.94 -29.58
N PHE A 379 -17.73 5.51 -28.38
CA PHE A 379 -16.66 5.44 -27.38
C PHE A 379 -16.27 4.00 -27.03
N GLU A 380 -17.23 3.14 -26.68
CA GLU A 380 -16.92 1.75 -26.32
C GLU A 380 -16.28 0.97 -27.47
N ARG A 381 -16.75 1.17 -28.70
CA ARG A 381 -16.15 0.56 -29.89
C ARG A 381 -14.70 1.00 -30.08
N ILE A 382 -14.43 2.30 -29.93
CA ILE A 382 -13.09 2.88 -30.09
C ILE A 382 -12.17 2.42 -28.96
N LYS A 383 -12.63 2.48 -27.69
CA LYS A 383 -11.89 1.98 -26.53
C LYS A 383 -11.49 0.52 -26.72
N GLY A 384 -12.44 -0.33 -27.17
CA GLY A 384 -12.18 -1.74 -27.46
C GLY A 384 -11.17 -1.96 -28.60
N ALA A 385 -11.27 -1.19 -29.69
CA ALA A 385 -10.34 -1.28 -30.81
C ALA A 385 -8.91 -0.83 -30.43
N LEU A 386 -8.78 0.25 -29.66
CA LEU A 386 -7.50 0.72 -29.16
C LEU A 386 -6.90 -0.25 -28.15
N LEU A 387 -7.71 -0.83 -27.25
CA LEU A 387 -7.25 -1.86 -26.33
C LEU A 387 -6.75 -3.10 -27.09
N ALA A 388 -7.49 -3.57 -28.10
CA ALA A 388 -7.08 -4.70 -28.93
C ALA A 388 -5.75 -4.42 -29.66
N ALA A 389 -5.58 -3.22 -30.21
CA ALA A 389 -4.33 -2.79 -30.82
C ALA A 389 -3.19 -2.61 -29.80
N ARG A 390 -3.49 -2.20 -28.56
CA ARG A 390 -2.48 -2.12 -27.49
C ARG A 390 -1.95 -3.49 -27.13
N LEU A 391 -2.81 -4.50 -27.05
CA LEU A 391 -2.43 -5.86 -26.67
C LEU A 391 -1.52 -6.57 -27.68
N THR A 392 -1.34 -6.02 -28.89
CA THR A 392 -0.34 -6.52 -29.86
C THR A 392 1.04 -5.87 -29.71
N ARG A 393 1.16 -4.82 -28.89
CA ARG A 393 2.43 -4.18 -28.52
C ARG A 393 3.16 -5.03 -27.49
N ALA A 394 4.45 -4.76 -27.28
CA ALA A 394 5.15 -5.26 -26.10
C ALA A 394 4.39 -4.82 -24.84
N GLN A 395 4.10 -5.77 -23.96
CA GLN A 395 3.43 -5.51 -22.69
C GLN A 395 4.47 -5.38 -21.56
N PRO A 396 4.18 -4.61 -20.51
CA PRO A 396 5.06 -4.54 -19.35
C PRO A 396 5.22 -5.91 -18.69
N GLY A 397 6.38 -6.14 -18.09
CA GLY A 397 6.60 -7.31 -17.25
C GLY A 397 5.66 -7.30 -16.05
N ARG A 398 5.32 -8.48 -15.54
CA ARG A 398 4.56 -8.63 -14.29
C ARG A 398 5.49 -9.09 -13.19
N ASP A 399 5.50 -8.40 -12.04
CA ASP A 399 6.12 -8.95 -10.83
C ASP A 399 5.13 -9.94 -10.21
N ASP A 400 5.32 -11.22 -10.52
CA ASP A 400 4.50 -12.34 -10.06
C ASP A 400 4.61 -12.61 -8.55
N LYS A 401 5.40 -11.85 -7.81
CA LYS A 401 5.51 -11.99 -6.36
C LYS A 401 4.17 -11.71 -5.69
N VAL A 402 3.78 -12.57 -4.76
CA VAL A 402 2.60 -12.39 -3.91
C VAL A 402 3.08 -11.87 -2.56
N VAL A 403 2.67 -10.66 -2.18
CA VAL A 403 2.99 -10.04 -0.88
C VAL A 403 1.77 -10.08 0.05
N THR A 404 1.96 -10.55 1.28
CA THR A 404 0.90 -10.77 2.26
C THR A 404 0.10 -9.51 2.58
N SER A 405 0.79 -8.42 2.96
CA SER A 405 0.14 -7.14 3.30
C SER A 405 -0.70 -6.60 2.14
N TRP A 406 -0.18 -6.67 0.91
CA TRP A 406 -0.85 -6.13 -0.29
C TRP A 406 -2.07 -6.94 -0.69
N ASN A 407 -2.00 -8.27 -0.57
CA ASN A 407 -3.16 -9.13 -0.74
C ASN A 407 -4.20 -8.90 0.37
N GLY A 408 -3.76 -8.61 1.62
CA GLY A 408 -4.63 -8.16 2.70
C GLY A 408 -5.42 -6.89 2.35
N LEU A 409 -4.74 -5.86 1.81
CA LEU A 409 -5.37 -4.64 1.30
C LEU A 409 -6.36 -4.94 0.17
N ALA A 410 -6.01 -5.79 -0.79
CA ALA A 410 -6.88 -6.19 -1.89
C ALA A 410 -8.14 -6.92 -1.39
N VAL A 411 -8.00 -7.83 -0.42
CA VAL A 411 -9.11 -8.53 0.23
C VAL A 411 -10.06 -7.54 0.91
N THR A 412 -9.55 -6.57 1.66
CA THR A 412 -10.38 -5.50 2.26
C THR A 412 -11.10 -4.70 1.18
N ALA A 413 -10.38 -4.23 0.15
CA ALA A 413 -10.93 -3.39 -0.90
C ALA A 413 -12.01 -4.11 -1.72
N LEU A 414 -11.79 -5.38 -2.11
CA LEU A 414 -12.76 -6.19 -2.83
C LEU A 414 -14.01 -6.50 -1.99
N SER A 415 -13.83 -6.76 -0.69
CA SER A 415 -14.93 -7.00 0.25
C SER A 415 -15.83 -5.76 0.36
N GLU A 416 -15.24 -4.58 0.56
CA GLU A 416 -15.98 -3.31 0.69
C GLU A 416 -16.56 -2.83 -0.65
N ALA A 417 -15.84 -3.02 -1.77
CA ALA A 417 -16.34 -2.75 -3.12
C ALA A 417 -17.54 -3.64 -3.50
N GLY A 418 -17.55 -4.90 -3.04
CA GLY A 418 -18.69 -5.81 -3.19
C GLY A 418 -19.98 -5.29 -2.56
N VAL A 419 -19.88 -4.43 -1.53
CA VAL A 419 -21.03 -3.74 -0.93
C VAL A 419 -21.44 -2.50 -1.75
N ALA A 420 -20.48 -1.78 -2.32
CA ALA A 420 -20.73 -0.56 -3.08
C ALA A 420 -21.35 -0.82 -4.48
N LEU A 421 -20.92 -1.90 -5.15
CA LEU A 421 -21.35 -2.32 -6.50
C LEU A 421 -22.38 -3.47 -6.54
N PRO A 422 -22.95 -3.85 -5.38
CA PRO A 422 -23.55 -5.17 -5.16
C PRO A 422 -23.10 -6.32 -6.08
N GLU A 423 -21.79 -6.56 -6.20
CA GLU A 423 -21.22 -7.60 -7.09
C GLU A 423 -20.63 -8.77 -6.28
N PRO A 424 -21.31 -9.94 -6.22
CA PRO A 424 -20.86 -11.09 -5.44
C PRO A 424 -19.49 -11.64 -5.84
N ARG A 425 -19.08 -11.49 -7.11
CA ARG A 425 -17.78 -11.98 -7.59
C ARG A 425 -16.60 -11.35 -6.85
N LEU A 426 -16.73 -10.09 -6.41
CA LEU A 426 -15.66 -9.40 -5.67
C LEU A 426 -15.43 -10.04 -4.30
N VAL A 427 -16.51 -10.30 -3.55
CA VAL A 427 -16.43 -10.96 -2.24
C VAL A 427 -15.90 -12.40 -2.39
N GLN A 428 -16.32 -13.12 -3.43
CA GLN A 428 -15.82 -14.47 -3.71
C GLN A 428 -14.32 -14.48 -4.02
N ALA A 429 -13.83 -13.51 -4.80
CA ALA A 429 -12.40 -13.37 -5.08
C ALA A 429 -11.61 -13.09 -3.79
N ALA A 430 -12.11 -12.21 -2.92
CA ALA A 430 -11.50 -11.94 -1.62
C ALA A 430 -11.43 -13.20 -0.72
N GLN A 431 -12.49 -14.02 -0.70
CA GLN A 431 -12.50 -15.28 0.05
C GLN A 431 -11.49 -16.30 -0.48
N ARG A 432 -11.39 -16.48 -1.80
CA ARG A 432 -10.42 -17.40 -2.40
C ARG A 432 -8.99 -16.94 -2.15
N CYS A 433 -8.72 -15.65 -2.32
CA CYS A 433 -7.41 -15.06 -2.06
C CYS A 433 -6.96 -15.27 -0.63
N VAL A 434 -7.80 -14.94 0.36
CA VAL A 434 -7.37 -15.09 1.76
C VAL A 434 -7.18 -16.56 2.15
N THR A 435 -7.97 -17.47 1.58
CA THR A 435 -7.83 -18.92 1.82
C THR A 435 -6.49 -19.41 1.27
N ALA A 436 -6.20 -19.14 0.00
CA ALA A 436 -4.95 -19.52 -0.65
C ALA A 436 -3.73 -18.90 0.05
N LEU A 437 -3.83 -17.64 0.48
CA LEU A 437 -2.76 -16.94 1.19
C LEU A 437 -2.48 -17.56 2.56
N LEU A 438 -3.52 -17.92 3.33
CA LEU A 438 -3.34 -18.59 4.61
C LEU A 438 -2.75 -20.00 4.43
N ASP A 439 -3.22 -20.75 3.44
CA ASP A 439 -2.71 -22.10 3.14
C ASP A 439 -1.24 -22.09 2.72
N LEU A 440 -0.80 -21.05 1.99
CA LEU A 440 0.55 -20.95 1.48
C LEU A 440 1.52 -20.23 2.43
N HIS A 441 1.14 -19.05 2.94
CA HIS A 441 2.06 -18.17 3.68
C HIS A 441 2.13 -18.46 5.18
N VAL A 442 1.25 -19.31 5.74
CA VAL A 442 1.40 -19.77 7.12
C VAL A 442 2.25 -21.03 7.14
N VAL A 443 3.53 -20.87 7.46
CA VAL A 443 4.50 -21.96 7.52
C VAL A 443 4.90 -22.18 8.98
N ASP A 444 4.72 -23.40 9.48
CA ASP A 444 5.02 -23.77 10.87
C ASP A 444 4.36 -22.84 11.91
N GLY A 445 3.16 -22.35 11.60
CA GLY A 445 2.39 -21.44 12.46
C GLY A 445 2.86 -19.98 12.43
N ARG A 446 3.82 -19.62 11.57
CA ARG A 446 4.29 -18.24 11.37
C ARG A 446 3.95 -17.74 9.98
N LEU A 447 3.52 -16.48 9.91
CA LEU A 447 3.20 -15.82 8.66
C LEU A 447 4.48 -15.44 7.92
N ARG A 448 4.50 -15.67 6.61
CA ARG A 448 5.56 -15.29 5.67
C ARG A 448 5.15 -14.05 4.90
N ARG A 449 6.14 -13.27 4.47
CA ARG A 449 5.89 -12.01 3.78
C ARG A 449 5.52 -12.20 2.31
N ALA A 450 6.28 -13.06 1.62
CA ALA A 450 6.18 -13.17 0.18
C ALA A 450 6.34 -14.60 -0.33
N SER A 451 5.79 -14.85 -1.53
CA SER A 451 6.04 -16.05 -2.33
C SER A 451 6.16 -15.69 -3.82
N LEU A 452 6.78 -16.59 -4.59
CA LEU A 452 6.87 -16.48 -6.05
C LEU A 452 6.57 -17.84 -6.67
N GLY A 453 5.60 -17.90 -7.58
CA GLY A 453 5.24 -19.14 -8.29
C GLY A 453 4.86 -20.28 -7.35
N GLY A 454 4.18 -19.97 -6.23
CA GLY A 454 3.80 -20.93 -5.20
C GLY A 454 4.94 -21.39 -4.28
N VAL A 455 6.14 -20.81 -4.40
CA VAL A 455 7.26 -21.07 -3.50
C VAL A 455 7.38 -19.93 -2.50
N VAL A 456 7.24 -20.25 -1.22
CA VAL A 456 7.31 -19.28 -0.12
C VAL A 456 8.75 -18.85 0.11
N GLY A 457 8.98 -17.54 0.22
CA GLY A 457 10.29 -16.96 0.52
C GLY A 457 10.65 -17.05 2.02
N ASP A 458 11.92 -16.82 2.32
CA ASP A 458 12.43 -16.89 3.70
C ASP A 458 12.04 -15.67 4.54
N SER A 459 11.67 -14.56 3.92
CA SER A 459 11.27 -13.33 4.62
C SER A 459 10.10 -13.55 5.58
N ALA A 460 10.35 -13.28 6.86
CA ALA A 460 9.32 -13.26 7.88
C ALA A 460 8.33 -12.11 7.63
N ALA A 461 7.06 -12.34 7.92
CA ALA A 461 6.05 -11.29 7.91
C ALA A 461 6.38 -10.19 8.93
N ILE A 462 6.17 -8.94 8.52
CA ILE A 462 6.31 -7.75 9.38
C ILE A 462 4.94 -7.29 9.92
N LEU A 463 4.89 -6.21 10.69
CA LEU A 463 3.68 -5.73 11.36
C LEU A 463 2.52 -5.48 10.39
N GLU A 464 2.80 -4.85 9.24
CA GLU A 464 1.78 -4.56 8.22
C GLU A 464 1.14 -5.84 7.64
N ASP A 465 1.91 -6.93 7.50
CA ASP A 465 1.41 -8.20 6.97
C ASP A 465 0.34 -8.78 7.90
N HIS A 466 0.59 -8.72 9.20
CA HIS A 466 -0.37 -9.17 10.22
C HIS A 466 -1.59 -8.26 10.27
N ALA A 467 -1.37 -6.93 10.28
CA ALA A 467 -2.43 -5.95 10.44
C ALA A 467 -3.37 -5.91 9.23
N MET A 468 -2.83 -5.79 8.01
CA MET A 468 -3.62 -5.66 6.79
C MET A 468 -4.35 -6.96 6.44
N LEU A 469 -3.72 -8.13 6.65
CA LEU A 469 -4.39 -9.42 6.49
C LEU A 469 -5.51 -9.61 7.53
N ALA A 470 -5.27 -9.25 8.79
CA ALA A 470 -6.31 -9.30 9.83
C ALA A 470 -7.51 -8.40 9.47
N THR A 471 -7.28 -7.18 8.98
CA THR A 471 -8.36 -6.29 8.50
C THR A 471 -9.16 -6.93 7.36
N GLY A 472 -8.50 -7.57 6.38
CA GLY A 472 -9.17 -8.30 5.31
C GLY A 472 -10.05 -9.44 5.82
N LEU A 473 -9.54 -10.25 6.75
CA LEU A 473 -10.29 -11.33 7.40
C LEU A 473 -11.49 -10.80 8.20
N LEU A 474 -11.33 -9.69 8.92
CA LEU A 474 -12.42 -9.05 9.66
C LEU A 474 -13.50 -8.47 8.74
N ALA A 475 -13.12 -7.95 7.56
CA ALA A 475 -14.07 -7.52 6.54
C ALA A 475 -14.90 -8.71 6.02
N LEU A 476 -14.25 -9.83 5.71
CA LEU A 476 -14.93 -11.06 5.29
C LEU A 476 -15.82 -11.65 6.37
N TYR A 477 -15.40 -11.62 7.64
CA TYR A 477 -16.24 -12.02 8.78
C TYR A 477 -17.54 -11.22 8.84
N GLN A 478 -17.48 -9.90 8.64
CA GLN A 478 -18.66 -9.03 8.62
C GLN A 478 -19.63 -9.33 7.47
N LEU A 479 -19.11 -9.83 6.35
CA LEU A 479 -19.92 -10.18 5.18
C LEU A 479 -20.52 -11.59 5.26
N THR A 480 -19.78 -12.54 5.80
CA THR A 480 -20.09 -13.98 5.72
C THR A 480 -20.53 -14.59 7.04
N SER A 481 -20.20 -13.95 8.17
CA SER A 481 -20.37 -14.49 9.53
C SER A 481 -19.65 -15.83 9.79
N ASP A 482 -18.65 -16.18 8.96
CA ASP A 482 -17.85 -17.39 9.15
C ASP A 482 -16.78 -17.19 10.23
N ALA A 483 -16.90 -17.94 11.33
CA ALA A 483 -16.03 -17.85 12.49
C ALA A 483 -14.55 -18.21 12.20
N ALA A 484 -14.26 -18.91 11.10
CA ALA A 484 -12.89 -19.21 10.69
C ALA A 484 -12.10 -17.91 10.44
N TRP A 485 -12.72 -16.91 9.80
CA TRP A 485 -12.07 -15.62 9.52
C TRP A 485 -11.75 -14.85 10.79
N LEU A 486 -12.69 -14.79 11.73
CA LEU A 486 -12.47 -14.12 13.02
C LEU A 486 -11.38 -14.83 13.84
N THR A 487 -11.32 -16.16 13.76
CA THR A 487 -10.31 -16.97 14.46
C THR A 487 -8.93 -16.71 13.90
N ALA A 488 -8.77 -16.75 12.57
CA ALA A 488 -7.51 -16.45 11.89
C ALA A 488 -7.06 -15.00 12.18
N ALA A 489 -7.96 -14.02 12.03
CA ALA A 489 -7.65 -12.62 12.34
C ALA A 489 -7.18 -12.45 13.79
N SER A 490 -7.87 -13.09 14.74
CA SER A 490 -7.49 -13.01 16.15
C SER A 490 -6.11 -13.60 16.41
N GLY A 491 -5.73 -14.70 15.74
CA GLY A 491 -4.40 -15.30 15.87
C GLY A 491 -3.28 -14.38 15.37
N LEU A 492 -3.52 -13.69 14.24
CA LEU A 492 -2.59 -12.69 13.71
C LEU A 492 -2.42 -11.51 14.67
N LEU A 493 -3.52 -11.01 15.24
CA LEU A 493 -3.49 -9.90 16.20
C LEU A 493 -2.82 -10.29 17.52
N ASP A 494 -3.06 -11.50 18.02
CA ASP A 494 -2.39 -12.03 19.21
C ASP A 494 -0.86 -12.13 18.99
N THR A 495 -0.44 -12.57 17.79
CA THR A 495 0.97 -12.61 17.37
C THR A 495 1.57 -11.22 17.29
N ALA A 496 0.86 -10.26 16.67
CA ALA A 496 1.29 -8.87 16.57
C ALA A 496 1.53 -8.27 17.98
N LEU A 497 0.57 -8.43 18.89
CA LEU A 497 0.66 -7.95 20.27
C LEU A 497 1.80 -8.60 21.06
N GLN A 498 2.17 -9.84 20.73
CA GLN A 498 3.24 -10.56 21.41
C GLN A 498 4.61 -10.11 20.93
N HIS A 499 4.81 -10.01 19.62
CA HIS A 499 6.13 -9.91 19.03
C HIS A 499 6.50 -8.51 18.55
N PHE A 500 5.53 -7.63 18.31
CA PHE A 500 5.77 -6.32 17.67
C PHE A 500 5.49 -5.13 18.60
N ALA A 501 4.68 -5.30 19.64
CA ALA A 501 4.42 -4.24 20.61
C ALA A 501 5.71 -3.89 21.38
N ASP A 502 5.96 -2.60 21.62
CA ASP A 502 7.05 -2.16 22.49
C ASP A 502 6.66 -2.43 23.96
N PRO A 503 7.38 -3.32 24.67
CA PRO A 503 7.05 -3.65 26.06
C PRO A 503 7.31 -2.49 27.03
N GLN A 504 8.06 -1.46 26.62
CA GLN A 504 8.41 -0.30 27.43
C GLN A 504 7.48 0.89 27.18
N HIS A 505 6.87 0.98 25.99
CA HIS A 505 6.05 2.12 25.58
C HIS A 505 4.70 1.64 25.03
N PRO A 506 3.63 1.61 25.86
CA PRO A 506 2.31 1.18 25.43
C PRO A 506 1.81 1.93 24.19
N GLY A 507 1.34 1.20 23.18
CA GLY A 507 0.83 1.78 21.93
C GLY A 507 1.89 2.03 20.86
N ARG A 508 3.18 1.89 21.19
CA ARG A 508 4.26 1.90 20.21
C ARG A 508 4.51 0.50 19.66
N TRP A 509 4.88 0.43 18.39
CA TRP A 509 5.07 -0.81 17.65
C TRP A 509 6.37 -0.78 16.87
N PHE A 510 7.05 -1.93 16.81
CA PHE A 510 8.13 -2.19 15.89
C PHE A 510 7.58 -2.82 14.61
N ASP A 511 8.24 -2.57 13.47
CA ASP A 511 7.84 -3.12 12.19
C ASP A 511 8.24 -4.59 12.07
N THR A 512 9.40 -5.00 12.62
CA THR A 512 9.85 -6.39 12.64
C THR A 512 9.53 -7.07 13.97
N ALA A 513 9.43 -8.40 14.00
CA ALA A 513 9.23 -9.18 15.23
C ALA A 513 10.49 -9.19 16.11
N ASP A 514 10.33 -9.39 17.43
CA ASP A 514 11.44 -9.44 18.39
C ASP A 514 12.30 -10.70 18.25
N ASP A 515 11.75 -11.74 17.64
CA ASP A 515 12.38 -13.02 17.34
C ASP A 515 12.80 -13.18 15.87
N ALA A 516 12.73 -12.10 15.08
CA ALA A 516 13.27 -12.06 13.71
C ALA A 516 14.79 -11.79 13.69
N GLU A 517 15.37 -11.80 12.48
CA GLU A 517 16.76 -11.38 12.26
C GLU A 517 17.01 -9.99 12.87
N GLN A 518 18.04 -9.89 13.70
CA GLN A 518 18.36 -8.64 14.40
C GLN A 518 19.21 -7.75 13.49
N LEU A 519 18.61 -6.66 13.03
CA LEU A 519 19.32 -5.57 12.34
C LEU A 519 19.97 -4.61 13.36
N MET A 520 20.79 -3.68 12.88
CA MET A 520 21.42 -2.63 13.70
C MET A 520 20.41 -1.78 14.49
N LEU A 521 19.20 -1.65 13.95
CA LEU A 521 18.07 -0.95 14.53
C LEU A 521 16.81 -1.72 14.16
N ARG A 522 15.87 -1.79 15.10
CA ARG A 522 14.54 -2.32 14.85
C ARG A 522 13.64 -1.16 14.39
N PRO A 523 13.21 -1.12 13.11
CA PRO A 523 12.40 -0.03 12.59
C PRO A 523 11.03 0.02 13.27
N ALA A 524 10.44 1.21 13.31
CA ALA A 524 9.17 1.52 13.95
C ALA A 524 8.58 2.79 13.30
N ASP A 525 8.37 2.78 11.98
CA ASP A 525 7.88 3.95 11.24
C ASP A 525 6.36 4.14 11.43
N PRO A 526 5.91 5.23 12.09
CA PRO A 526 4.49 5.45 12.30
C PRO A 526 3.82 6.24 11.16
N LEU A 527 4.58 6.71 10.16
CA LEU A 527 4.06 7.59 9.11
C LEU A 527 3.38 6.78 8.01
N ASP A 528 2.20 7.24 7.59
CA ASP A 528 1.57 6.69 6.40
C ASP A 528 2.31 7.18 5.15
N GLY A 529 2.72 6.25 4.29
CA GLY A 529 3.38 6.51 3.01
C GLY A 529 2.46 6.19 1.84
N ALA A 530 3.01 5.49 0.84
CA ALA A 530 2.20 4.93 -0.26
C ALA A 530 1.20 3.87 0.25
N THR A 531 1.58 3.17 1.32
CA THR A 531 0.71 2.30 2.12
C THR A 531 0.51 2.89 3.53
N PRO A 532 -0.59 2.56 4.22
CA PRO A 532 -0.69 2.81 5.65
C PRO A 532 0.48 2.18 6.42
N SER A 533 0.97 2.85 7.47
CA SER A 533 1.99 2.26 8.34
C SER A 533 1.48 0.98 9.02
N GLY A 534 2.40 0.12 9.46
CA GLY A 534 2.06 -1.04 10.28
C GLY A 534 1.32 -0.63 11.56
N ALA A 535 1.75 0.47 12.19
CA ALA A 535 1.15 1.02 13.40
C ALA A 535 -0.29 1.56 13.18
N SER A 536 -0.55 2.27 12.08
CA SER A 536 -1.91 2.76 11.78
C SER A 536 -2.84 1.60 11.41
N SER A 537 -2.32 0.62 10.66
CA SER A 537 -3.07 -0.57 10.24
C SER A 537 -3.45 -1.46 11.43
N ILE A 538 -2.52 -1.70 12.37
CA ILE A 538 -2.80 -2.55 13.53
C ILE A 538 -3.82 -1.87 14.46
N ALA A 539 -3.82 -0.54 14.53
CA ALA A 539 -4.85 0.22 15.24
C ALA A 539 -6.25 -0.01 14.64
N GLU A 540 -6.41 0.00 13.31
CA GLU A 540 -7.68 -0.31 12.63
C GLU A 540 -8.14 -1.74 12.97
N ALA A 541 -7.24 -2.71 12.83
CA ALA A 541 -7.55 -4.12 13.02
C ALA A 541 -7.94 -4.43 14.48
N LEU A 542 -7.18 -3.90 15.45
CA LEU A 542 -7.48 -4.05 16.88
C LEU A 542 -8.79 -3.36 17.28
N LEU A 543 -9.03 -2.13 16.80
CA LEU A 543 -10.26 -1.38 17.08
C LEU A 543 -11.49 -2.15 16.57
N THR A 544 -11.40 -2.71 15.37
CA THR A 544 -12.47 -3.52 14.77
C THR A 544 -12.67 -4.83 15.52
N ALA A 545 -11.59 -5.59 15.75
CA ALA A 545 -11.65 -6.91 16.37
C ALA A 545 -12.13 -6.87 17.83
N ALA A 546 -11.81 -5.79 18.57
CA ALA A 546 -12.18 -5.63 19.97
C ALA A 546 -13.69 -5.76 20.25
N HIS A 547 -14.53 -5.51 19.24
CA HIS A 547 -15.98 -5.59 19.34
C HIS A 547 -16.57 -6.89 18.76
N LEU A 548 -15.73 -7.77 18.22
CA LEU A 548 -16.15 -9.02 17.57
C LEU A 548 -15.75 -10.27 18.37
N VAL A 549 -14.70 -10.15 19.19
CA VAL A 549 -14.14 -11.25 19.98
C VAL A 549 -14.74 -11.35 21.38
N GLY A 550 -14.46 -12.45 22.09
CA GLY A 550 -14.90 -12.65 23.47
C GLY A 550 -14.25 -11.69 24.49
N PRO A 551 -14.82 -11.55 25.70
CA PRO A 551 -14.48 -10.48 26.65
C PRO A 551 -12.98 -10.34 27.00
N GLY A 552 -12.25 -11.45 27.13
CA GLY A 552 -10.82 -11.43 27.46
C GLY A 552 -9.97 -10.77 26.37
N ARG A 553 -10.14 -11.19 25.10
CA ARG A 553 -9.46 -10.55 23.97
C ARG A 553 -9.99 -9.13 23.73
N ALA A 554 -11.30 -8.92 23.89
CA ALA A 554 -11.95 -7.64 23.62
C ALA A 554 -11.33 -6.50 24.43
N GLN A 555 -11.12 -6.72 25.73
CA GLN A 555 -10.48 -5.72 26.60
C GLN A 555 -9.03 -5.45 26.19
N ARG A 556 -8.25 -6.51 25.91
CA ARG A 556 -6.84 -6.38 25.49
C ARG A 556 -6.72 -5.61 24.18
N TYR A 557 -7.54 -5.94 23.19
CA TYR A 557 -7.49 -5.31 21.86
C TYR A 557 -7.94 -3.85 21.93
N LEU A 558 -9.02 -3.55 22.67
CA LEU A 558 -9.49 -2.17 22.82
C LEU A 558 -8.45 -1.29 23.54
N GLN A 559 -7.79 -1.83 24.57
CA GLN A 559 -6.73 -1.12 25.28
C GLN A 559 -5.55 -0.83 24.33
N ALA A 560 -5.07 -1.84 23.61
CA ALA A 560 -3.99 -1.68 22.66
C ALA A 560 -4.32 -0.67 21.54
N ALA A 561 -5.53 -0.72 20.97
CA ALA A 561 -5.98 0.26 19.98
C ALA A 561 -6.01 1.69 20.55
N THR A 562 -6.51 1.84 21.78
CA THR A 562 -6.60 3.14 22.48
C THR A 562 -5.21 3.72 22.76
N ASP A 563 -4.29 2.90 23.27
CA ASP A 563 -2.92 3.35 23.56
C ASP A 563 -2.17 3.68 22.27
N THR A 564 -2.38 2.90 21.20
CA THR A 564 -1.79 3.15 19.88
C THR A 564 -2.24 4.49 19.31
N LEU A 565 -3.54 4.78 19.37
CA LEU A 565 -4.09 6.07 18.95
C LEU A 565 -3.58 7.24 19.79
N ARG A 566 -3.44 7.05 21.11
CA ARG A 566 -2.90 8.08 22.01
C ARG A 566 -1.44 8.39 21.71
N GLU A 567 -0.62 7.37 21.52
CA GLU A 567 0.82 7.51 21.25
C GLU A 567 1.07 8.32 19.96
N HIS A 568 0.24 8.09 18.93
CA HIS A 568 0.43 8.69 17.61
C HIS A 568 -0.45 9.91 17.34
N SER A 569 -1.22 10.40 18.32
CA SER A 569 -2.15 11.51 18.13
C SER A 569 -1.48 12.83 17.68
N VAL A 570 -0.18 12.98 18.00
CA VAL A 570 0.63 14.13 17.56
C VAL A 570 0.77 14.19 16.03
N LEU A 571 0.69 13.07 15.32
CA LEU A 571 0.71 13.06 13.85
C LEU A 571 -0.50 13.78 13.26
N LEU A 572 -1.69 13.55 13.82
CA LEU A 572 -2.91 14.26 13.42
C LEU A 572 -2.81 15.77 13.67
N ALA A 573 -2.12 16.16 14.75
CA ALA A 573 -1.95 17.56 15.12
C ALA A 573 -0.92 18.30 14.25
N ARG A 574 0.20 17.64 13.90
CA ARG A 574 1.38 18.29 13.31
C ARG A 574 1.69 17.90 11.87
N ALA A 575 1.32 16.70 11.45
CA ALA A 575 1.64 16.15 10.13
C ALA A 575 0.45 15.38 9.51
N PRO A 576 -0.78 15.94 9.48
CA PRO A 576 -1.97 15.19 9.07
C PRO A 576 -1.93 14.68 7.62
N ARG A 577 -1.09 15.28 6.74
CA ARG A 577 -0.85 14.79 5.38
C ARG A 577 -0.17 13.42 5.34
N SER A 578 0.60 13.06 6.36
CA SER A 578 1.27 11.75 6.51
C SER A 578 0.54 10.85 7.53
N ALA A 579 -0.73 11.17 7.81
CA ALA A 579 -1.53 10.50 8.83
C ALA A 579 -2.97 10.24 8.33
N GLY A 580 -3.14 9.98 7.03
CA GLY A 580 -4.44 9.78 6.41
C GLY A 580 -5.19 8.57 6.97
N HIS A 581 -4.49 7.45 7.17
CA HIS A 581 -5.09 6.25 7.75
C HIS A 581 -5.29 6.40 9.25
N TRP A 582 -4.35 7.04 9.95
CA TRP A 582 -4.57 7.47 11.35
C TRP A 582 -5.84 8.29 11.53
N LEU A 583 -6.10 9.24 10.62
CA LEU A 583 -7.32 10.03 10.62
C LEU A 583 -8.54 9.13 10.43
N SER A 584 -8.47 8.16 9.51
CA SER A 584 -9.54 7.19 9.31
C SER A 584 -9.87 6.39 10.58
N VAL A 585 -8.85 5.92 11.31
CA VAL A 585 -9.03 5.16 12.56
C VAL A 585 -9.52 6.06 13.69
N ALA A 586 -8.99 7.27 13.81
CA ALA A 586 -9.43 8.26 14.80
C ALA A 586 -10.89 8.68 14.60
N GLU A 587 -11.32 8.90 13.36
CA GLU A 587 -12.71 9.18 13.00
C GLU A 587 -13.66 8.05 13.45
N ALA A 588 -13.26 6.79 13.27
CA ALA A 588 -14.03 5.63 13.73
C ALA A 588 -14.07 5.54 15.26
N ALA A 589 -12.93 5.75 15.93
CA ALA A 589 -12.82 5.70 17.39
C ALA A 589 -13.65 6.80 18.08
N VAL A 590 -13.56 8.04 17.57
CA VAL A 590 -14.29 9.20 18.10
C VAL A 590 -15.81 9.06 17.95
N ARG A 591 -16.27 8.41 16.88
CA ARG A 591 -17.69 8.11 16.71
C ARG A 591 -18.20 7.06 17.72
N GLY A 592 -17.28 6.44 18.47
CA GLY A 592 -17.49 5.32 19.38
C GLY A 592 -17.81 4.09 18.54
N PRO A 593 -16.80 3.32 18.09
CA PRO A 593 -16.85 2.57 16.82
C PRO A 593 -18.21 1.92 16.66
N LEU A 594 -18.91 2.39 15.63
CA LEU A 594 -20.32 2.08 15.43
C LEU A 594 -20.47 0.59 15.19
N GLN A 595 -21.26 -0.08 16.01
CA GLN A 595 -21.61 -1.48 15.84
C GLN A 595 -23.06 -1.55 15.38
N ILE A 596 -23.32 -2.22 14.25
CA ILE A 596 -24.65 -2.43 13.71
C ILE A 596 -24.87 -3.93 13.62
N ALA A 597 -25.62 -4.46 14.59
CA ALA A 597 -25.99 -5.87 14.63
C ALA A 597 -27.41 -6.05 14.09
N VAL A 598 -27.58 -6.83 13.04
CA VAL A 598 -28.88 -7.10 12.43
C VAL A 598 -29.31 -8.53 12.73
N ALA A 599 -30.31 -8.66 13.62
CA ALA A 599 -30.97 -9.92 13.91
C ALA A 599 -31.96 -10.25 12.79
N TYR A 600 -31.78 -11.38 12.13
CA TYR A 600 -32.64 -11.82 11.02
C TYR A 600 -33.00 -13.31 11.11
N ALA A 601 -34.05 -13.71 10.37
CA ALA A 601 -34.38 -15.12 10.16
C ALA A 601 -33.72 -15.71 8.90
N ASP A 602 -33.56 -14.88 7.85
CA ASP A 602 -33.00 -15.22 6.54
C ASP A 602 -31.77 -14.33 6.22
N PRO A 603 -30.64 -14.92 5.78
CA PRO A 603 -29.46 -14.17 5.32
C PRO A 603 -29.72 -13.13 4.21
N GLN A 604 -30.81 -13.24 3.45
CA GLN A 604 -31.25 -12.26 2.44
C GLN A 604 -31.99 -11.05 3.03
N SER A 605 -31.69 -10.68 4.29
CA SER A 605 -32.33 -9.56 4.99
C SER A 605 -32.11 -8.22 4.28
N PRO A 606 -33.18 -7.52 3.84
CA PRO A 606 -33.08 -6.17 3.28
C PRO A 606 -32.52 -5.16 4.29
N LEU A 607 -32.79 -5.36 5.58
CA LEU A 607 -32.28 -4.49 6.65
C LEU A 607 -30.77 -4.64 6.81
N LEU A 608 -30.22 -5.86 6.68
CA LEU A 608 -28.76 -6.07 6.66
C LEU A 608 -28.11 -5.45 5.42
N ALA A 609 -28.71 -5.60 4.25
CA ALA A 609 -28.23 -4.95 3.04
C ALA A 609 -28.25 -3.41 3.18
N ALA A 610 -29.29 -2.86 3.81
CA ALA A 610 -29.37 -1.43 4.13
C ALA A 610 -28.30 -1.02 5.15
N ALA A 611 -28.09 -1.81 6.22
CA ALA A 611 -27.05 -1.57 7.20
C ALA A 611 -25.67 -1.45 6.56
N ARG A 612 -25.28 -2.43 5.74
CA ARG A 612 -23.98 -2.42 5.01
C ARG A 612 -23.84 -1.22 4.09
N ARG A 613 -24.91 -0.83 3.39
CA ARG A 613 -24.90 0.34 2.50
C ARG A 613 -24.79 1.66 3.27
N LEU A 614 -25.52 1.80 4.37
CA LEU A 614 -25.67 3.05 5.13
C LEU A 614 -24.55 3.28 6.16
N ALA A 615 -23.94 2.20 6.66
CA ALA A 615 -22.89 2.23 7.67
C ALA A 615 -21.75 3.16 7.26
N PRO A 616 -21.27 4.05 8.14
CA PRO A 616 -20.09 4.84 7.83
C PRO A 616 -18.82 3.98 7.78
N GLY A 617 -17.77 4.48 7.14
CA GLY A 617 -16.46 3.83 7.14
C GLY A 617 -15.95 3.58 8.58
N GLY A 618 -15.38 2.40 8.81
CA GLY A 618 -14.92 1.96 10.13
C GLY A 618 -16.04 1.48 11.08
N ALA A 619 -17.30 1.42 10.62
CA ALA A 619 -18.36 0.75 11.38
C ALA A 619 -18.27 -0.77 11.23
N ILE A 620 -18.67 -1.47 12.29
CA ILE A 620 -18.75 -2.93 12.34
C ILE A 620 -20.19 -3.35 12.03
N VAL A 621 -20.39 -4.12 10.98
CA VAL A 621 -21.74 -4.59 10.58
C VAL A 621 -21.79 -6.11 10.61
N ILE A 622 -22.64 -6.66 11.49
CA ILE A 622 -22.82 -8.11 11.64
C ILE A 622 -24.29 -8.46 11.47
N GLY A 623 -24.56 -9.53 10.73
CA GLY A 623 -25.90 -10.09 10.60
C GLY A 623 -25.95 -11.55 11.01
N GLY A 624 -27.02 -11.95 11.68
CA GLY A 624 -27.21 -13.34 12.08
C GLY A 624 -28.45 -13.57 12.94
N ARG A 625 -28.55 -14.78 13.50
CA ARG A 625 -29.56 -15.12 14.50
C ARG A 625 -29.12 -14.69 15.89
N MET A 626 -30.04 -14.56 16.83
CA MET A 626 -29.70 -14.31 18.23
C MET A 626 -28.65 -15.31 18.73
N GLY A 627 -27.59 -14.79 19.35
CA GLY A 627 -26.47 -15.57 19.89
C GLY A 627 -25.46 -16.09 18.86
N SER A 628 -25.59 -15.77 17.56
CA SER A 628 -24.64 -16.26 16.55
C SER A 628 -23.30 -15.53 16.53
N SER A 629 -23.18 -14.40 17.22
CA SER A 629 -21.95 -13.62 17.36
C SER A 629 -21.96 -12.85 18.68
N ALA A 630 -20.80 -12.32 19.10
CA ALA A 630 -20.68 -11.48 20.29
C ALA A 630 -21.63 -10.27 20.25
N LEU A 631 -21.85 -9.70 19.06
CA LEU A 631 -22.76 -8.57 18.85
C LEU A 631 -24.23 -8.96 18.74
N LEU A 632 -24.59 -10.25 18.79
CA LEU A 632 -25.98 -10.73 18.72
C LEU A 632 -26.40 -11.48 19.99
N ILE A 633 -25.58 -11.50 21.04
CA ILE A 633 -25.97 -12.02 22.35
C ILE A 633 -27.15 -11.19 22.88
N ASP A 634 -28.23 -11.87 23.25
CA ASP A 634 -29.48 -11.29 23.77
C ASP A 634 -30.13 -10.23 22.86
N ARG A 635 -29.85 -10.28 21.55
CA ARG A 635 -30.41 -9.38 20.52
C ARG A 635 -31.14 -10.20 19.48
N ASP A 636 -32.46 -10.16 19.51
CA ASP A 636 -33.36 -10.94 18.64
C ASP A 636 -34.15 -10.04 17.68
N ARG A 637 -34.97 -10.66 16.85
CA ARG A 637 -35.97 -10.01 16.01
C ARG A 637 -37.03 -9.31 16.88
N VAL A 638 -37.54 -8.16 16.43
CA VAL A 638 -38.55 -7.38 17.16
C VAL A 638 -39.91 -7.61 16.53
N GLY A 639 -40.87 -8.13 17.30
CA GLY A 639 -42.22 -8.41 16.79
C GLY A 639 -42.25 -9.38 15.60
N GLY A 640 -41.24 -10.24 15.48
CA GLY A 640 -41.09 -11.16 14.35
C GLY A 640 -40.59 -10.51 13.05
N ALA A 641 -40.14 -9.24 13.09
CA ALA A 641 -39.44 -8.55 12.01
C ALA A 641 -37.93 -8.50 12.28
N ASP A 642 -37.12 -8.40 11.22
CA ASP A 642 -35.68 -8.21 11.38
C ASP A 642 -35.41 -6.89 12.11
N ALA A 643 -34.39 -6.88 12.97
CA ALA A 643 -34.11 -5.75 13.85
C ALA A 643 -32.63 -5.38 13.81
N ALA A 644 -32.33 -4.09 13.65
CA ALA A 644 -30.99 -3.55 13.70
C ALA A 644 -30.75 -2.87 15.06
N TYR A 645 -29.66 -3.26 15.71
CA TYR A 645 -29.18 -2.71 16.97
C TYR A 645 -27.95 -1.86 16.68
N VAL A 646 -28.07 -0.54 16.88
CA VAL A 646 -26.98 0.41 16.67
C VAL A 646 -26.35 0.75 18.02
N CYS A 647 -25.07 0.45 18.18
CA CYS A 647 -24.31 0.77 19.38
C CYS A 647 -23.14 1.70 19.07
N ARG A 648 -22.89 2.66 19.97
CA ARG A 648 -21.74 3.56 19.97
C ARG A 648 -20.87 3.22 21.17
N GLY A 649 -19.75 2.55 20.92
CA GLY A 649 -18.91 2.00 21.99
C GLY A 649 -19.69 0.97 22.83
N ARG A 650 -20.10 1.35 24.05
CA ARG A 650 -20.83 0.47 24.99
C ARG A 650 -22.33 0.79 25.12
N VAL A 651 -22.81 1.85 24.47
CA VAL A 651 -24.21 2.30 24.57
C VAL A 651 -24.95 1.91 23.30
N CYS A 652 -26.12 1.29 23.41
CA CYS A 652 -26.96 0.92 22.27
C CYS A 652 -28.27 1.71 22.28
N ASP A 653 -28.72 2.11 21.11
CA ASP A 653 -30.04 2.70 20.90
C ASP A 653 -31.13 1.62 20.95
N LEU A 654 -32.41 2.04 20.95
CA LEU A 654 -33.52 1.11 20.74
C LEU A 654 -33.41 0.46 19.35
N PRO A 655 -33.74 -0.84 19.22
CA PRO A 655 -33.70 -1.52 17.93
C PRO A 655 -34.66 -0.89 16.94
N VAL A 656 -34.24 -0.81 15.68
CA VAL A 656 -35.04 -0.31 14.55
C VAL A 656 -35.36 -1.45 13.60
N THR A 657 -36.50 -1.39 12.92
CA THR A 657 -36.99 -2.50 12.06
C THR A 657 -37.11 -2.13 10.59
N SER A 658 -36.84 -0.86 10.25
CA SER A 658 -36.88 -0.36 8.87
C SER A 658 -35.56 0.31 8.45
N SER A 659 -35.33 0.37 7.14
CA SER A 659 -34.15 1.01 6.57
C SER A 659 -34.14 2.52 6.82
N ASP A 660 -35.31 3.16 6.89
CA ASP A 660 -35.42 4.61 7.12
C ASP A 660 -35.12 4.98 8.57
N GLU A 661 -35.62 4.19 9.53
CA GLU A 661 -35.26 4.33 10.94
C GLU A 661 -33.76 4.07 11.15
N LEU A 662 -33.19 3.07 10.48
CA LEU A 662 -31.75 2.82 10.53
C LEU A 662 -30.95 4.00 9.95
N ALA A 663 -31.38 4.54 8.81
CA ALA A 663 -30.75 5.72 8.24
C ALA A 663 -30.81 6.92 9.19
N ALA A 664 -31.92 7.12 9.90
CA ALA A 664 -32.06 8.16 10.92
C ALA A 664 -31.14 7.92 12.12
N ALA A 665 -31.07 6.68 12.62
CA ALA A 665 -30.22 6.28 13.74
C ALA A 665 -28.72 6.44 13.44
N LEU A 666 -28.31 6.36 12.17
CA LEU A 666 -26.91 6.51 11.76
C LEU A 666 -26.49 7.95 11.45
N ARG A 667 -27.41 8.92 11.44
CA ARG A 667 -27.07 10.33 11.19
C ARG A 667 -26.11 10.87 12.27
N PRO A 668 -25.22 11.81 11.91
CA PRO A 668 -24.49 12.59 12.91
C PRO A 668 -25.45 13.21 13.92
N PRO A 669 -25.11 13.23 15.23
CA PRO A 669 -25.80 14.11 16.15
C PRO A 669 -25.61 15.55 15.65
N GLY A 670 -26.72 16.26 15.47
CA GLY A 670 -26.76 17.62 14.92
C GLY A 670 -26.26 18.68 15.89
#